data_AF-A0A2M8KZI9-F1
#
_entry.id   AF-A0A2M8KZI9-F1
#
_cell.length_a   1.000
_cell.length_b   1.000
_cell.length_c   1.000
_cell.angle_alpha   90.00
_cell.angle_beta   90.00
_cell.angle_gamma   90.00
#
_symmetry.space_group_name_H-M   'P 1'
#
loop_
_entity.id
_entity.type
_entity.pdbx_description
1 polymer ?
#
loop_
_entity_poly.entity_id
_entity_poly.type
_entity_poly.pdbx_seq_one_letter_code
_entity_poly.pdbx_strand_id
1 'polypeptide(L)'
;MMYMKLKYRLTLRKIGWVSMLCIFLLSQASSVVFALSDNQKKDVDSNIHFFNTDDSCSAAPTATTDTATTATGKVYQIGDSLTVGMRDSGNLQPKLTAAGNSVTQIEGTVGIGIGASEAKIQADKTNVQAADKIVVELGTNDLGASQSSDEAAIKSMIREIKKANSTAQIYWMNTYSTIKNMSKINAAINSQASALGYKLINWSNEVTSHPGKYTFDASLGVHPSGDGYPKLSDFVVQSLGSSPTTTSVGAATGSTTVNISSIVSKYGLQSAVIQELGGGTIADSHADEPPSTPASTMKLIIADVLLRSELDLSSSVAVGRDVYYSGGNDLGTRNTTLQNALQQMLSRSSNVGANVIMKALGGVNAFTTKAQSYGYTHTTVKGYYDPANDGKNDSTISDQATAMNHIFSTRGAGYTIAQNALQAAAQSDNHYGVTDDANKWAGTSTVAGNVGKFKVGGKDYIIGLYINKSSSDPDAIKAIKNGSADLAAAIGSSPSASGTPTAGQSCCSESDTDVSDAALVGNSNAEKVWNFFIDPAKGLSKVQVAGIMGNLQVESGFDPTIVYGGSHNPDPSDVSVAWGLGQWLPGSKVLGIQRDAHVSGNIAKLSTQLNIMWWEINNRSPTATQHMIDGLKLITDYTEAVQYWQRFYEGSSGQGDSARINAAHDWINHTGSAGTTPAPSADTTGTSSGCGSSDTSNQSIAQEALKLAWPDSSHGVTPTDAYQQAYDQFNPHGAGVADCGSFVATVMHASGADPDYPASSTSAQETYVRGHPEKYDVIDKVNEITDLHPGDILIVNKGSGADGLGHTYIFVGNQPPHNYDEASASQNSRAASLGKAVLNDTRGDYIRVRLK
;
A
#
# COMPACT_ATOMS: atom_id res chain seq x y z
N MET A 1 42.02 -59.17 -53.43
CA MET A 1 42.85 -60.36 -53.16
C MET A 1 42.68 -60.69 -51.68
N MET A 2 42.11 -61.87 -51.40
CA MET A 2 42.19 -62.76 -50.21
C MET A 2 42.47 -62.12 -48.81
N TYR A 3 41.82 -62.48 -47.69
CA TYR A 3 41.23 -63.77 -47.32
C TYR A 3 40.50 -63.73 -45.95
N MET A 4 39.39 -64.47 -45.89
CA MET A 4 38.87 -65.35 -44.82
C MET A 4 38.50 -64.78 -43.42
N LYS A 5 37.22 -64.86 -43.00
CA LYS A 5 36.49 -66.06 -42.48
C LYS A 5 37.13 -66.59 -41.18
N LEU A 6 36.45 -66.99 -40.11
CA LEU A 6 35.03 -67.15 -39.73
C LEU A 6 35.06 -67.81 -38.33
N LYS A 7 34.21 -67.36 -37.39
CA LYS A 7 33.57 -68.11 -36.28
C LYS A 7 34.37 -69.10 -35.40
N TYR A 8 34.24 -68.91 -34.07
CA TYR A 8 33.91 -69.95 -33.05
C TYR A 8 33.42 -69.17 -31.79
N ARG A 9 32.13 -68.95 -31.51
CA ARG A 9 31.06 -69.82 -30.96
C ARG A 9 31.44 -70.66 -29.70
N LEU A 10 30.80 -70.26 -28.58
CA LEU A 10 30.22 -71.07 -27.49
C LEU A 10 31.22 -71.66 -26.45
N THR A 11 31.03 -71.63 -25.12
CA THR A 11 29.88 -71.25 -24.26
C THR A 11 30.27 -71.29 -22.76
N LEU A 12 29.54 -70.51 -21.93
CA LEU A 12 29.12 -70.77 -20.52
C LEU A 12 30.25 -70.85 -19.46
N ARG A 13 30.17 -70.27 -18.25
CA ARG A 13 29.04 -69.82 -17.42
C ARG A 13 29.59 -69.05 -16.22
N LYS A 14 28.82 -68.02 -15.81
CA LYS A 14 28.57 -67.56 -14.43
C LYS A 14 29.57 -66.63 -13.69
N ILE A 15 29.05 -65.41 -13.50
CA ILE A 15 28.85 -64.70 -12.22
C ILE A 15 30.06 -63.96 -11.63
N GLY A 16 29.82 -62.68 -11.33
CA GLY A 16 30.58 -61.86 -10.39
C GLY A 16 31.21 -60.65 -11.08
N TRP A 17 30.41 -59.68 -11.52
CA TRP A 17 30.14 -58.45 -10.74
C TRP A 17 31.41 -57.84 -10.14
N VAL A 18 31.71 -56.61 -10.57
CA VAL A 18 32.32 -55.47 -9.83
C VAL A 18 33.34 -54.73 -10.72
N SER A 19 33.14 -53.42 -10.81
CA SER A 19 34.10 -52.39 -11.27
C SER A 19 34.25 -52.15 -12.77
N MET A 20 33.25 -51.48 -13.37
CA MET A 20 33.50 -50.48 -14.40
C MET A 20 33.55 -49.10 -13.71
N LEU A 21 34.76 -48.62 -13.40
CA LEU A 21 34.99 -47.23 -13.03
C LEU A 21 36.33 -46.76 -13.61
N CYS A 22 36.23 -45.80 -14.54
CA CYS A 22 37.20 -44.76 -14.86
C CYS A 22 38.61 -45.16 -15.34
N ILE A 23 38.87 -44.88 -16.63
CA ILE A 23 39.78 -43.82 -17.14
C ILE A 23 40.17 -44.23 -18.56
N PHE A 24 39.66 -43.49 -19.55
CA PHE A 24 40.41 -43.26 -20.78
C PHE A 24 40.31 -41.76 -21.10
N LEU A 25 41.47 -41.12 -21.12
CA LEU A 25 41.69 -39.74 -21.52
C LEU A 25 42.40 -39.74 -22.88
N LEU A 26 41.98 -38.78 -23.71
CA LEU A 26 42.70 -38.11 -24.82
C LEU A 26 42.71 -38.78 -26.21
N SER A 27 41.73 -38.46 -27.04
CA SER A 27 41.73 -37.26 -27.90
C SER A 27 41.02 -37.50 -29.24
N GLN A 28 40.18 -36.51 -29.59
CA GLN A 28 39.49 -36.28 -30.88
C GLN A 28 38.14 -36.98 -31.08
N ALA A 29 37.09 -36.13 -31.04
CA ALA A 29 35.73 -36.32 -31.52
C ALA A 29 35.01 -37.62 -31.09
N SER A 30 34.31 -37.57 -29.96
CA SER A 30 33.42 -38.66 -29.53
C SER A 30 32.00 -38.13 -29.30
N SER A 31 31.11 -38.55 -30.20
CA SER A 31 29.66 -38.52 -30.04
C SER A 31 29.30 -39.13 -28.68
N VAL A 32 28.51 -38.41 -27.88
CA VAL A 32 27.91 -38.97 -26.66
C VAL A 32 26.84 -39.97 -27.11
N VAL A 33 27.12 -41.27 -27.02
CA VAL A 33 26.09 -42.31 -27.09
C VAL A 33 25.45 -42.38 -25.71
N PHE A 34 24.23 -41.85 -25.58
CA PHE A 34 23.39 -42.08 -24.42
C PHE A 34 22.81 -43.50 -24.52
N ALA A 35 23.19 -44.38 -23.59
CA ALA A 35 22.45 -45.63 -23.40
C ALA A 35 21.10 -45.32 -22.75
N LEU A 36 20.02 -45.87 -23.32
CA LEU A 36 18.68 -45.76 -22.75
C LEU A 36 18.64 -46.42 -21.37
N SER A 37 18.07 -45.74 -20.39
CA SER A 37 17.71 -46.33 -19.09
C SER A 37 16.64 -47.42 -19.25
N ASP A 38 16.50 -48.30 -18.26
CA ASP A 38 15.46 -49.35 -18.27
C ASP A 38 14.03 -48.75 -18.37
N ASN A 39 13.84 -47.51 -17.91
CA ASN A 39 12.60 -46.77 -18.09
C ASN A 39 12.39 -46.34 -19.55
N GLN A 40 13.42 -45.77 -20.19
CA GLN A 40 13.36 -45.38 -21.60
C GLN A 40 13.21 -46.59 -22.55
N LYS A 41 13.70 -47.77 -22.14
CA LYS A 41 13.49 -49.03 -22.87
C LYS A 41 12.04 -49.51 -22.76
N LYS A 42 11.41 -49.31 -21.60
CA LYS A 42 9.98 -49.58 -21.36
C LYS A 42 9.07 -48.64 -22.15
N ASP A 43 9.51 -47.40 -22.35
CA ASP A 43 8.82 -46.37 -23.12
C ASP A 43 8.84 -46.68 -24.63
N VAL A 44 9.98 -47.17 -25.16
CA VAL A 44 10.11 -47.64 -26.55
C VAL A 44 9.24 -48.89 -26.83
N ASP A 45 9.16 -49.82 -25.88
CA ASP A 45 8.33 -51.03 -26.01
C ASP A 45 6.80 -50.74 -25.93
N SER A 46 6.40 -49.51 -25.58
CA SER A 46 5.00 -49.10 -25.37
C SER A 46 4.31 -48.40 -26.57
N ASN A 47 5.02 -48.23 -27.69
CA ASN A 47 4.49 -47.78 -28.99
C ASN A 47 3.82 -46.38 -29.03
N ILE A 48 4.42 -45.36 -28.39
CA ILE A 48 4.02 -43.95 -28.55
C ILE A 48 5.13 -43.17 -29.25
N HIS A 49 4.83 -42.58 -30.41
CA HIS A 49 5.75 -41.83 -31.26
C HIS A 49 5.93 -40.38 -30.76
N PHE A 50 7.17 -39.89 -30.70
CA PHE A 50 7.50 -38.47 -30.55
C PHE A 50 8.01 -37.88 -31.87
N PHE A 51 7.48 -36.73 -32.28
CA PHE A 51 8.04 -35.90 -33.35
C PHE A 51 9.06 -34.92 -32.76
N ASN A 52 10.22 -34.86 -33.41
CA ASN A 52 11.36 -33.98 -33.17
C ASN A 52 11.22 -32.73 -34.05
N THR A 53 11.53 -31.54 -33.51
CA THR A 53 11.72 -30.33 -34.32
C THR A 53 12.96 -29.58 -33.87
N ASP A 54 14.10 -29.97 -34.41
CA ASP A 54 15.26 -29.11 -34.66
C ASP A 54 15.87 -29.53 -36.00
N ASP A 55 15.55 -28.81 -37.07
CA ASP A 55 16.42 -28.60 -38.24
C ASP A 55 15.91 -27.45 -39.13
N SER A 56 16.87 -26.76 -39.74
CA SER A 56 16.86 -25.35 -40.18
C SER A 56 16.39 -25.04 -41.61
N CYS A 57 15.99 -23.76 -41.79
CA CYS A 57 16.03 -22.90 -43.00
C CYS A 57 14.95 -22.95 -44.11
N SER A 58 14.32 -21.76 -44.26
CA SER A 58 13.77 -21.09 -45.47
C SER A 58 12.58 -21.68 -46.21
N ALA A 59 11.40 -21.12 -45.95
CA ALA A 59 10.65 -20.25 -46.87
C ALA A 59 9.40 -19.76 -46.11
N ALA A 60 9.09 -18.47 -46.20
CA ALA A 60 7.89 -17.90 -45.58
C ALA A 60 6.62 -18.54 -46.15
N PRO A 61 5.69 -19.01 -45.31
CA PRO A 61 4.29 -19.01 -45.62
C PRO A 61 3.60 -17.93 -44.76
N THR A 62 2.93 -17.03 -45.45
CA THR A 62 2.01 -16.03 -44.94
C THR A 62 1.12 -16.63 -43.85
N ALA A 63 1.38 -16.32 -42.58
CA ALA A 63 0.51 -16.69 -41.48
C ALA A 63 -0.62 -15.66 -41.41
N THR A 64 -1.77 -16.05 -41.94
CA THR A 64 -3.07 -15.53 -41.54
C THR A 64 -3.16 -15.54 -40.02
N THR A 65 -3.44 -14.37 -39.46
CA THR A 65 -3.79 -14.14 -38.06
C THR A 65 -4.96 -15.05 -37.66
N ASP A 66 -4.67 -16.10 -36.90
CA ASP A 66 -5.68 -16.78 -36.10
C ASP A 66 -5.68 -16.12 -34.72
N THR A 67 -6.73 -15.35 -34.48
CA THR A 67 -6.97 -14.56 -33.28
C THR A 67 -7.21 -15.49 -32.10
N ALA A 68 -6.21 -15.67 -31.23
CA ALA A 68 -6.42 -16.32 -29.94
C ALA A 68 -7.27 -15.39 -29.06
N THR A 69 -8.57 -15.67 -29.02
CA THR A 69 -9.52 -15.06 -28.07
C THR A 69 -9.10 -15.36 -26.64
N THR A 70 -8.82 -14.32 -25.87
CA THR A 70 -8.58 -14.34 -24.42
C THR A 70 -9.82 -14.87 -23.70
N ALA A 71 -9.85 -16.16 -23.39
CA ALA A 71 -11.01 -16.78 -22.75
C ALA A 71 -11.09 -16.38 -21.27
N THR A 72 -11.79 -15.28 -21.00
CA THR A 72 -12.41 -14.95 -19.70
C THR A 72 -13.38 -16.06 -19.31
N GLY A 73 -13.46 -16.42 -18.03
CA GLY A 73 -14.34 -17.50 -17.61
C GLY A 73 -14.52 -17.60 -16.10
N LYS A 74 -15.35 -18.55 -15.67
CA LYS A 74 -15.62 -18.87 -14.27
C LYS A 74 -14.44 -19.67 -13.67
N VAL A 75 -13.90 -19.22 -12.55
CA VAL A 75 -12.77 -19.83 -11.86
C VAL A 75 -13.24 -20.46 -10.57
N TYR A 76 -12.99 -21.76 -10.42
CA TYR A 76 -13.02 -22.45 -9.13
C TYR A 76 -11.58 -22.68 -8.67
N GLN A 77 -11.26 -22.33 -7.43
CA GLN A 77 -9.97 -22.67 -6.84
C GLN A 77 -10.16 -23.55 -5.62
N ILE A 78 -9.36 -24.61 -5.54
CA ILE A 78 -9.25 -25.48 -4.36
C ILE A 78 -7.79 -25.57 -3.92
N GLY A 79 -7.57 -25.51 -2.62
CA GLY A 79 -6.24 -25.71 -2.09
C GLY A 79 -6.12 -25.80 -0.58
N ASP A 80 -4.88 -25.76 -0.11
CA ASP A 80 -4.55 -25.92 1.29
C ASP A 80 -4.44 -24.57 2.03
N SER A 81 -3.52 -24.48 2.99
CA SER A 81 -3.28 -23.27 3.77
C SER A 81 -2.70 -22.12 2.93
N LEU A 82 -2.06 -22.37 1.78
CA LEU A 82 -1.63 -21.30 0.88
C LEU A 82 -2.81 -20.67 0.15
N THR A 83 -3.81 -21.45 -0.25
CA THR A 83 -5.07 -20.94 -0.79
C THR A 83 -5.86 -20.13 0.25
N VAL A 84 -5.86 -20.53 1.51
CA VAL A 84 -6.39 -19.72 2.62
C VAL A 84 -5.68 -18.37 2.68
N GLY A 85 -4.34 -18.36 2.68
CA GLY A 85 -3.59 -17.11 2.72
C GLY A 85 -3.76 -16.24 1.47
N MET A 86 -3.87 -16.82 0.27
CA MET A 86 -4.19 -16.08 -0.95
C MET A 86 -5.60 -15.46 -0.90
N ARG A 87 -6.58 -16.17 -0.35
CA ARG A 87 -7.95 -15.68 -0.16
C ARG A 87 -8.00 -14.54 0.85
N ASP A 88 -7.43 -14.75 2.03
CA ASP A 88 -7.66 -13.92 3.20
C ASP A 88 -6.64 -12.78 3.33
N SER A 89 -5.41 -12.97 2.84
CA SER A 89 -4.32 -11.99 2.91
C SER A 89 -3.76 -11.60 1.55
N GLY A 90 -4.08 -12.33 0.48
CA GLY A 90 -3.57 -12.10 -0.87
C GLY A 90 -4.50 -11.37 -1.83
N ASN A 91 -5.76 -11.14 -1.43
CA ASN A 91 -6.81 -10.54 -2.26
C ASN A 91 -7.05 -11.29 -3.58
N LEU A 92 -6.96 -12.63 -3.56
CA LEU A 92 -7.06 -13.46 -4.77
C LEU A 92 -8.38 -13.30 -5.53
N GLN A 93 -9.53 -13.28 -4.86
CA GLN A 93 -10.83 -13.12 -5.52
C GLN A 93 -10.96 -11.76 -6.25
N PRO A 94 -10.66 -10.61 -5.62
CA PRO A 94 -10.56 -9.33 -6.33
C PRO A 94 -9.62 -9.38 -7.54
N LYS A 95 -8.46 -10.04 -7.43
CA LYS A 95 -7.47 -10.10 -8.53
C LYS A 95 -7.93 -10.97 -9.70
N LEU A 96 -8.57 -12.12 -9.42
CA LEU A 96 -9.20 -12.96 -10.45
C LEU A 96 -10.33 -12.20 -11.17
N THR A 97 -11.12 -11.45 -10.40
CA THR A 97 -12.20 -10.58 -10.92
C THR A 97 -11.65 -9.47 -11.80
N ALA A 98 -10.59 -8.79 -11.35
CA ALA A 98 -9.90 -7.77 -12.13
C ALA A 98 -9.30 -8.31 -13.45
N ALA A 99 -8.87 -9.58 -13.46
CA ALA A 99 -8.41 -10.28 -14.66
C ALA A 99 -9.55 -10.77 -15.58
N GLY A 100 -10.79 -10.33 -15.33
CA GLY A 100 -11.97 -10.63 -16.14
C GLY A 100 -12.58 -12.01 -15.89
N ASN A 101 -12.19 -12.70 -14.82
CA ASN A 101 -12.78 -13.99 -14.45
C ASN A 101 -13.90 -13.80 -13.42
N SER A 102 -14.93 -14.64 -13.43
CA SER A 102 -15.89 -14.69 -12.31
C SER A 102 -15.48 -15.81 -11.36
N VAL A 103 -15.47 -15.59 -10.05
CA VAL A 103 -15.06 -16.63 -9.10
C VAL A 103 -16.30 -17.41 -8.65
N THR A 104 -16.32 -18.73 -8.87
CA THR A 104 -17.41 -19.59 -8.38
C THR A 104 -17.21 -19.93 -6.91
N GLN A 105 -15.98 -20.23 -6.49
CA GLN A 105 -15.60 -20.46 -5.10
C GLN A 105 -14.07 -20.46 -4.96
N ILE A 106 -13.56 -20.05 -3.79
CA ILE A 106 -12.18 -20.28 -3.34
C ILE A 106 -12.21 -21.16 -2.08
N GLU A 107 -12.07 -22.46 -2.29
CA GLU A 107 -12.07 -23.49 -1.24
C GLU A 107 -10.64 -23.73 -0.73
N GLY A 108 -10.27 -23.02 0.33
CA GLY A 108 -9.01 -23.23 1.06
C GLY A 108 -9.26 -23.94 2.39
N THR A 109 -8.58 -25.06 2.63
CA THR A 109 -8.62 -25.75 3.94
C THR A 109 -7.20 -25.95 4.48
N VAL A 110 -6.89 -25.37 5.64
CA VAL A 110 -5.57 -25.49 6.28
C VAL A 110 -5.21 -26.95 6.54
N GLY A 111 -4.03 -27.37 6.09
CA GLY A 111 -3.48 -28.70 6.36
C GLY A 111 -4.07 -29.85 5.54
N ILE A 112 -4.97 -29.59 4.59
CA ILE A 112 -5.54 -30.63 3.75
C ILE A 112 -4.50 -31.16 2.74
N GLY A 113 -4.44 -32.48 2.56
CA GLY A 113 -3.63 -33.13 1.54
C GLY A 113 -4.45 -33.53 0.31
N ILE A 114 -3.79 -33.92 -0.78
CA ILE A 114 -4.44 -34.17 -2.09
C ILE A 114 -5.59 -35.18 -1.97
N GLY A 115 -5.36 -36.32 -1.29
CA GLY A 115 -6.37 -37.37 -1.18
C GLY A 115 -7.61 -36.96 -0.38
N ALA A 116 -7.45 -36.10 0.64
CA ALA A 116 -8.56 -35.64 1.47
C ALA A 116 -9.44 -34.60 0.76
N SER A 117 -8.89 -33.90 -0.24
CA SER A 117 -9.59 -32.87 -1.01
C SER A 117 -10.66 -33.42 -1.97
N GLU A 118 -10.72 -34.73 -2.22
CA GLU A 118 -11.76 -35.32 -3.08
C GLU A 118 -13.18 -35.07 -2.53
N ALA A 119 -13.35 -35.18 -1.21
CA ALA A 119 -14.65 -34.93 -0.57
C ALA A 119 -15.09 -33.46 -0.72
N LYS A 120 -14.13 -32.52 -0.80
CA LYS A 120 -14.40 -31.10 -1.02
C LYS A 120 -14.89 -30.83 -2.44
N ILE A 121 -14.26 -31.47 -3.44
CA ILE A 121 -14.76 -31.41 -4.84
C ILE A 121 -16.18 -31.94 -4.95
N GLN A 122 -16.51 -33.01 -4.22
CA GLN A 122 -17.86 -33.56 -4.20
C GLN A 122 -18.87 -32.63 -3.51
N ALA A 123 -18.48 -32.00 -2.40
CA ALA A 123 -19.32 -31.00 -1.70
C ALA A 123 -19.56 -29.76 -2.57
N ASP A 124 -18.54 -29.29 -3.27
CA ASP A 124 -18.57 -28.09 -4.13
C ASP A 124 -18.98 -28.39 -5.57
N LYS A 125 -19.58 -29.56 -5.84
CA LYS A 125 -19.84 -30.05 -7.20
C LYS A 125 -20.52 -29.01 -8.10
N THR A 126 -21.45 -28.20 -7.57
CA THR A 126 -22.13 -27.13 -8.32
C THR A 126 -21.16 -26.03 -8.77
N ASN A 127 -20.25 -25.60 -7.90
CA ASN A 127 -19.25 -24.57 -8.20
C ASN A 127 -18.17 -25.09 -9.16
N VAL A 128 -17.80 -26.36 -9.00
CA VAL A 128 -16.90 -27.08 -9.92
C VAL A 128 -17.54 -27.23 -11.30
N GLN A 129 -18.82 -27.61 -11.37
CA GLN A 129 -19.60 -27.73 -12.61
C GLN A 129 -19.74 -26.41 -13.36
N ALA A 130 -19.84 -25.30 -12.64
CA ALA A 130 -19.99 -23.98 -13.22
C ALA A 130 -18.67 -23.38 -13.74
N ALA A 131 -17.51 -23.96 -13.40
CA ALA A 131 -16.22 -23.37 -13.71
C ALA A 131 -15.76 -23.64 -15.16
N ASP A 132 -15.16 -22.64 -15.79
CA ASP A 132 -14.42 -22.77 -17.05
C ASP A 132 -12.94 -23.10 -16.78
N LYS A 133 -12.42 -22.68 -15.62
CA LYS A 133 -11.04 -22.90 -15.16
C LYS A 133 -11.05 -23.43 -13.73
N ILE A 134 -10.27 -24.47 -13.47
CA ILE A 134 -10.12 -25.06 -12.14
C ILE A 134 -8.66 -24.94 -11.72
N VAL A 135 -8.39 -24.23 -10.63
CA VAL A 135 -7.04 -24.07 -10.07
C VAL A 135 -6.89 -24.97 -8.85
N VAL A 136 -5.89 -25.84 -8.89
CA VAL A 136 -5.55 -26.74 -7.80
C VAL A 136 -4.23 -26.30 -7.19
N GLU A 137 -4.27 -25.99 -5.90
CA GLU A 137 -3.11 -25.60 -5.10
C GLU A 137 -3.02 -26.56 -3.91
N LEU A 138 -2.42 -27.73 -4.15
CA LEU A 138 -2.31 -28.81 -3.18
C LEU A 138 -0.96 -29.51 -3.31
N GLY A 139 -0.48 -30.07 -2.19
CA GLY A 139 0.73 -30.89 -2.13
C GLY A 139 1.71 -30.48 -1.03
N THR A 140 1.50 -29.34 -0.34
CA THR A 140 2.41 -28.90 0.73
C THR A 140 2.33 -29.80 1.98
N ASN A 141 1.25 -30.57 2.10
CA ASN A 141 0.95 -31.48 3.21
C ASN A 141 1.22 -32.97 2.89
N ASP A 142 1.64 -33.29 1.66
CA ASP A 142 1.76 -34.68 1.17
C ASP A 142 3.22 -35.21 1.18
N LEU A 143 4.02 -34.77 2.17
CA LEU A 143 5.47 -34.99 2.20
C LEU A 143 5.91 -36.36 2.73
N GLY A 144 4.98 -37.12 3.33
CA GLY A 144 5.23 -38.45 3.90
C GLY A 144 4.92 -39.61 2.95
N ALA A 145 4.34 -39.33 1.79
CA ALA A 145 3.89 -40.32 0.83
C ALA A 145 4.99 -40.71 -0.17
N SER A 146 4.87 -41.89 -0.78
CA SER A 146 5.70 -42.26 -1.92
C SER A 146 5.27 -41.46 -3.15
N GLN A 147 6.19 -41.18 -4.08
CA GLN A 147 5.83 -40.55 -5.35
C GLN A 147 4.69 -41.31 -6.05
N SER A 148 4.68 -42.64 -6.00
CA SER A 148 3.60 -43.46 -6.56
C SER A 148 2.23 -43.27 -5.88
N SER A 149 2.21 -43.00 -4.57
CA SER A 149 0.96 -42.72 -3.85
C SER A 149 0.47 -41.30 -4.13
N ASP A 150 1.38 -40.33 -4.25
CA ASP A 150 1.03 -38.96 -4.70
C ASP A 150 0.48 -38.99 -6.13
N GLU A 151 1.11 -39.78 -7.00
CA GLU A 151 0.63 -39.97 -8.36
C GLU A 151 -0.77 -40.58 -8.40
N ALA A 152 -1.04 -41.57 -7.54
CA ALA A 152 -2.37 -42.18 -7.43
C ALA A 152 -3.43 -41.17 -6.93
N ALA A 153 -3.07 -40.35 -5.93
CA ALA A 153 -3.96 -39.32 -5.38
C ALA A 153 -4.26 -38.23 -6.41
N ILE A 154 -3.25 -37.73 -7.15
CA ILE A 154 -3.41 -36.75 -8.24
C ILE A 154 -4.32 -37.32 -9.33
N LYS A 155 -4.09 -38.58 -9.77
CA LYS A 155 -4.96 -39.25 -10.74
C LYS A 155 -6.40 -39.29 -10.26
N SER A 156 -6.61 -39.56 -8.97
CA SER A 156 -7.94 -39.68 -8.39
C SER A 156 -8.66 -38.32 -8.28
N MET A 157 -7.96 -37.29 -7.81
CA MET A 157 -8.46 -35.91 -7.78
C MET A 157 -8.85 -35.41 -9.17
N ILE A 158 -7.99 -35.60 -10.19
CA ILE A 158 -8.30 -35.20 -11.57
C ILE A 158 -9.51 -35.98 -12.12
N ARG A 159 -9.65 -37.27 -11.80
CA ARG A 159 -10.85 -38.03 -12.20
C ARG A 159 -12.12 -37.45 -11.58
N GLU A 160 -12.12 -37.12 -10.29
CA GLU A 160 -13.31 -36.55 -9.64
C GLU A 160 -13.63 -35.15 -10.17
N ILE A 161 -12.61 -34.31 -10.43
CA ILE A 161 -12.81 -33.01 -11.10
C ILE A 161 -13.44 -33.22 -12.48
N LYS A 162 -12.88 -34.09 -13.33
CA LYS A 162 -13.38 -34.33 -14.69
C LYS A 162 -14.77 -34.98 -14.72
N LYS A 163 -15.11 -35.75 -13.70
CA LYS A 163 -16.44 -36.33 -13.50
C LYS A 163 -17.46 -35.27 -13.13
N ALA A 164 -17.09 -34.26 -12.34
CA ALA A 164 -17.93 -33.11 -12.05
C ALA A 164 -18.02 -32.17 -13.26
N ASN A 165 -16.89 -31.87 -13.89
CA ASN A 165 -16.77 -30.96 -15.02
C ASN A 165 -15.70 -31.43 -16.01
N SER A 166 -16.13 -31.99 -17.13
CA SER A 166 -15.23 -32.56 -18.15
C SER A 166 -14.66 -31.53 -19.13
N THR A 167 -15.17 -30.29 -19.12
CA THR A 167 -14.84 -29.24 -20.09
C THR A 167 -13.92 -28.15 -19.53
N ALA A 168 -13.83 -28.01 -18.21
CA ALA A 168 -12.98 -27.01 -17.58
C ALA A 168 -11.48 -27.25 -17.85
N GLN A 169 -10.75 -26.15 -18.11
CA GLN A 169 -9.29 -26.19 -18.14
C GLN A 169 -8.74 -26.27 -16.71
N ILE A 170 -8.04 -27.35 -16.40
CA ILE A 170 -7.42 -27.55 -15.09
C ILE A 170 -6.01 -26.94 -15.09
N TYR A 171 -5.68 -26.24 -14.01
CA TYR A 171 -4.36 -25.72 -13.67
C TYR A 171 -3.94 -26.30 -12.33
N TRP A 172 -2.68 -26.73 -12.19
CA TRP A 172 -2.13 -27.24 -10.94
C TRP A 172 -0.85 -26.49 -10.57
N MET A 173 -0.81 -25.92 -9.37
CA MET A 173 0.34 -25.22 -8.82
C MET A 173 1.30 -26.19 -8.13
N ASN A 174 2.55 -26.23 -8.58
CA ASN A 174 3.58 -27.01 -7.89
C ASN A 174 4.06 -26.27 -6.61
N THR A 175 4.76 -26.95 -5.72
CA THR A 175 5.00 -26.47 -4.35
C THR A 175 6.43 -25.94 -4.16
N TYR A 176 6.61 -25.08 -3.16
CA TYR A 176 7.93 -24.60 -2.73
C TYR A 176 8.01 -24.56 -1.21
N SER A 177 9.20 -24.82 -0.67
CA SER A 177 9.50 -24.59 0.73
C SER A 177 10.96 -24.25 0.96
N THR A 178 11.21 -23.36 1.93
CA THR A 178 12.55 -23.03 2.41
C THR A 178 13.12 -24.06 3.37
N ILE A 179 12.29 -24.92 3.98
CA ILE A 179 12.72 -25.87 5.02
C ILE A 179 12.36 -27.34 4.72
N LYS A 180 11.44 -27.60 3.80
CA LYS A 180 10.96 -28.95 3.47
C LYS A 180 11.34 -29.34 2.03
N ASN A 181 11.69 -30.60 1.80
CA ASN A 181 12.03 -31.08 0.46
C ASN A 181 10.78 -31.39 -0.37
N MET A 182 10.49 -30.56 -1.37
CA MET A 182 9.31 -30.66 -2.24
C MET A 182 9.54 -31.49 -3.52
N SER A 183 10.75 -32.04 -3.73
CA SER A 183 11.13 -32.66 -5.02
C SER A 183 10.23 -33.80 -5.46
N LYS A 184 9.81 -34.70 -4.54
CA LYS A 184 8.98 -35.86 -4.86
C LYS A 184 7.56 -35.46 -5.30
N ILE A 185 6.91 -34.60 -4.51
CA ILE A 185 5.55 -34.14 -4.84
C ILE A 185 5.56 -33.29 -6.11
N ASN A 186 6.57 -32.44 -6.31
CA ASN A 186 6.73 -31.69 -7.56
C ASN A 186 7.01 -32.62 -8.75
N ALA A 187 7.75 -33.72 -8.58
CA ALA A 187 7.92 -34.72 -9.63
C ALA A 187 6.59 -35.41 -9.97
N ALA A 188 5.78 -35.76 -8.97
CA ALA A 188 4.45 -36.36 -9.17
C ALA A 188 3.47 -35.40 -9.87
N ILE A 189 3.47 -34.11 -9.50
CA ILE A 189 2.66 -33.06 -10.13
C ILE A 189 3.16 -32.76 -11.55
N ASN A 190 4.47 -32.62 -11.77
CA ASN A 190 4.98 -32.21 -13.07
C ASN A 190 4.88 -33.33 -14.12
N SER A 191 5.21 -34.57 -13.75
CA SER A 191 5.26 -35.71 -14.69
C SER A 191 3.90 -36.11 -15.26
N GLN A 192 2.81 -35.82 -14.55
CA GLN A 192 1.47 -36.24 -14.94
C GLN A 192 0.65 -35.16 -15.66
N ALA A 193 1.15 -33.91 -15.73
CA ALA A 193 0.42 -32.78 -16.30
C ALA A 193 -0.09 -33.04 -17.71
N SER A 194 0.78 -33.55 -18.59
CA SER A 194 0.40 -33.88 -19.97
C SER A 194 -0.57 -35.06 -20.04
N ALA A 195 -0.30 -36.14 -19.30
CA ALA A 195 -1.10 -37.37 -19.34
C ALA A 195 -2.51 -37.17 -18.75
N LEU A 196 -2.64 -36.32 -17.73
CA LEU A 196 -3.90 -36.03 -17.06
C LEU A 196 -4.58 -34.76 -17.58
N GLY A 197 -3.92 -34.01 -18.45
CA GLY A 197 -4.50 -32.87 -19.16
C GLY A 197 -4.73 -31.63 -18.29
N TYR A 198 -3.80 -31.30 -17.39
CA TYR A 198 -3.77 -30.02 -16.68
C TYR A 198 -2.52 -29.21 -17.03
N LYS A 199 -2.62 -27.88 -16.89
CA LYS A 199 -1.50 -26.95 -17.09
C LYS A 199 -0.78 -26.71 -15.76
N LEU A 200 0.55 -26.53 -15.81
CA LEU A 200 1.34 -26.25 -14.61
C LEU A 200 1.41 -24.75 -14.32
N ILE A 201 1.22 -24.38 -13.04
CA ILE A 201 1.62 -23.10 -12.48
C ILE A 201 2.92 -23.34 -11.69
N ASN A 202 4.04 -22.85 -12.21
CA ASN A 202 5.37 -23.25 -11.73
C ASN A 202 5.88 -22.33 -10.59
N TRP A 203 5.21 -22.39 -9.45
CA TRP A 203 5.54 -21.62 -8.26
C TRP A 203 6.94 -21.89 -7.72
N SER A 204 7.41 -23.15 -7.78
CA SER A 204 8.76 -23.50 -7.37
C SER A 204 9.85 -22.76 -8.16
N ASN A 205 9.69 -22.67 -9.48
CA ASN A 205 10.60 -21.93 -10.33
C ASN A 205 10.47 -20.41 -10.13
N GLU A 206 9.24 -19.92 -9.97
CA GLU A 206 8.99 -18.50 -9.72
C GLU A 206 9.74 -17.98 -8.49
N VAL A 207 9.67 -18.71 -7.37
CA VAL A 207 10.37 -18.32 -6.15
C VAL A 207 11.89 -18.44 -6.29
N THR A 208 12.37 -19.52 -6.91
CA THR A 208 13.82 -19.78 -6.99
C THR A 208 14.54 -18.88 -8.00
N SER A 209 13.86 -18.41 -9.04
CA SER A 209 14.41 -17.49 -10.05
C SER A 209 14.38 -16.02 -9.63
N HIS A 210 13.64 -15.68 -8.56
CA HIS A 210 13.51 -14.31 -8.06
C HIS A 210 13.86 -14.22 -6.56
N PRO A 211 15.14 -14.43 -6.18
CA PRO A 211 15.55 -14.38 -4.78
C PRO A 211 15.24 -13.00 -4.16
N GLY A 212 14.59 -13.00 -3.00
CA GLY A 212 14.19 -11.77 -2.30
C GLY A 212 12.85 -11.18 -2.75
N LYS A 213 12.22 -11.69 -3.83
CA LYS A 213 10.87 -11.27 -4.24
C LYS A 213 9.80 -11.68 -3.22
N TYR A 214 9.97 -12.86 -2.62
CA TYR A 214 9.06 -13.45 -1.64
C TYR A 214 9.77 -13.70 -0.32
N THR A 215 9.20 -13.19 0.77
CA THR A 215 9.63 -13.52 2.14
C THR A 215 8.79 -14.68 2.65
N PHE A 216 9.38 -15.61 3.40
CA PHE A 216 8.71 -16.77 3.96
C PHE A 216 8.75 -16.77 5.49
N ASP A 217 7.73 -17.33 6.11
CA ASP A 217 7.74 -17.67 7.53
C ASP A 217 8.87 -18.67 7.81
N ALA A 218 9.81 -18.28 8.67
CA ALA A 218 11.00 -19.08 8.94
C ALA A 218 10.69 -20.40 9.67
N SER A 219 9.55 -20.50 10.38
CA SER A 219 9.16 -21.68 11.15
C SER A 219 8.35 -22.69 10.31
N LEU A 220 7.51 -22.20 9.39
CA LEU A 220 6.65 -23.04 8.56
C LEU A 220 7.25 -23.31 7.19
N GLY A 221 8.03 -22.36 6.66
CA GLY A 221 8.85 -22.44 5.44
C GLY A 221 8.10 -22.67 4.14
N VAL A 222 6.80 -22.93 4.16
CA VAL A 222 5.91 -22.98 2.98
C VAL A 222 5.13 -21.68 2.81
N HIS A 223 4.84 -21.00 3.93
CA HIS A 223 3.99 -19.82 3.98
C HIS A 223 4.76 -18.54 3.67
N PRO A 224 4.35 -17.76 2.65
CA PRO A 224 4.85 -16.40 2.48
C PRO A 224 4.48 -15.51 3.69
N SER A 225 5.30 -14.51 3.98
CA SER A 225 5.08 -13.51 5.04
C SER A 225 5.04 -12.10 4.45
N GLY A 226 4.50 -11.14 5.21
CA GLY A 226 4.34 -9.76 4.76
C GLY A 226 3.52 -9.66 3.47
N ASP A 227 4.11 -9.07 2.43
CA ASP A 227 3.47 -8.90 1.11
C ASP A 227 3.55 -10.14 0.20
N GLY A 228 4.03 -11.27 0.73
CA GLY A 228 4.21 -12.50 -0.04
C GLY A 228 2.91 -13.11 -0.59
N TYR A 229 1.80 -13.08 0.17
CA TYR A 229 0.51 -13.60 -0.30
C TYR A 229 -0.13 -12.75 -1.40
N PRO A 230 -0.11 -11.41 -1.31
CA PRO A 230 -0.46 -10.56 -2.44
C PRO A 230 0.31 -10.93 -3.70
N LYS A 231 1.64 -11.04 -3.64
CA LYS A 231 2.49 -11.37 -4.80
C LYS A 231 2.27 -12.78 -5.35
N LEU A 232 2.01 -13.76 -4.47
CA LEU A 232 1.64 -15.12 -4.88
C LEU A 232 0.31 -15.12 -5.63
N SER A 233 -0.67 -14.35 -5.16
CA SER A 233 -1.98 -14.23 -5.84
C SER A 233 -1.84 -13.59 -7.23
N ASP A 234 -0.97 -12.58 -7.40
CA ASP A 234 -0.68 -11.99 -8.71
C ASP A 234 -0.10 -13.01 -9.68
N PHE A 235 0.84 -13.84 -9.20
CA PHE A 235 1.46 -14.89 -10.00
C PHE A 235 0.46 -15.96 -10.46
N VAL A 236 -0.44 -16.40 -9.58
CA VAL A 236 -1.50 -17.36 -9.93
C VAL A 236 -2.42 -16.78 -11.01
N VAL A 237 -2.87 -15.54 -10.86
CA VAL A 237 -3.76 -14.86 -11.82
C VAL A 237 -3.09 -14.72 -13.20
N GLN A 238 -1.83 -14.30 -13.23
CA GLN A 238 -1.04 -14.19 -14.46
C GLN A 238 -0.90 -15.54 -15.19
N SER A 239 -0.80 -16.63 -14.43
CA SER A 239 -0.60 -17.98 -14.98
C SER A 239 -1.86 -18.57 -15.66
N LEU A 240 -3.05 -17.99 -15.46
CA LEU A 240 -4.31 -18.48 -16.06
C LEU A 240 -4.55 -18.02 -17.51
N GLY A 241 -3.53 -17.48 -18.17
CA GLY A 241 -3.59 -17.03 -19.57
C GLY A 241 -4.40 -15.74 -19.77
N SER A 242 -4.78 -15.07 -18.68
CA SER A 242 -5.29 -13.71 -18.71
C SER A 242 -4.09 -12.75 -18.71
N SER A 243 -3.38 -12.64 -19.84
CA SER A 243 -2.70 -11.38 -20.14
C SER A 243 -3.76 -10.42 -20.66
N PRO A 244 -3.81 -9.16 -20.19
CA PRO A 244 -4.78 -8.19 -20.70
C PRO A 244 -4.56 -8.03 -22.21
N THR A 245 -5.56 -8.45 -23.01
CA THR A 245 -5.51 -8.39 -24.47
C THR A 245 -5.35 -6.95 -24.92
N THR A 246 -4.26 -6.65 -25.61
CA THR A 246 -4.02 -5.41 -26.31
C THR A 246 -4.38 -5.58 -27.80
N THR A 247 -5.46 -4.93 -28.26
CA THR A 247 -5.56 -4.47 -29.65
C THR A 247 -6.15 -3.07 -29.69
N SER A 248 -5.28 -2.12 -30.04
CA SER A 248 -5.45 -0.71 -30.39
C SER A 248 -6.86 -0.10 -30.44
N VAL A 249 -7.48 0.06 -29.28
CA VAL A 249 -8.27 1.24 -28.86
C VAL A 249 -7.94 1.35 -27.37
N GLY A 250 -6.98 2.19 -27.00
CA GLY A 250 -6.24 2.11 -25.73
C GLY A 250 -7.13 2.21 -24.50
N ALA A 251 -7.60 1.06 -23.99
CA ALA A 251 -8.63 0.99 -22.96
C ALA A 251 -8.01 0.90 -21.57
N ALA A 252 -8.45 1.83 -20.72
CA ALA A 252 -7.95 2.12 -19.38
C ALA A 252 -8.09 0.93 -18.41
N THR A 253 -6.97 0.26 -18.18
CA THR A 253 -6.61 -0.24 -16.85
C THR A 253 -6.48 0.96 -15.92
N GLY A 254 -7.13 0.97 -14.76
CA GLY A 254 -6.77 1.88 -13.68
C GLY A 254 -5.40 1.57 -13.05
N SER A 255 -4.43 1.09 -13.83
CA SER A 255 -3.02 1.35 -13.53
C SER A 255 -2.83 2.80 -13.88
N THR A 256 -2.59 3.65 -12.90
CA THR A 256 -2.04 4.95 -13.27
C THR A 256 -0.61 4.74 -13.64
N THR A 257 -0.40 4.45 -14.91
CA THR A 257 0.92 4.56 -15.48
C THR A 257 1.24 6.04 -15.46
N VAL A 258 2.15 6.46 -14.57
CA VAL A 258 2.82 7.75 -14.70
C VAL A 258 3.36 7.79 -16.13
N ASN A 259 2.82 8.68 -16.97
CA ASN A 259 3.16 8.76 -18.39
C ASN A 259 4.53 9.42 -18.57
N ILE A 260 5.56 8.76 -18.04
CA ILE A 260 6.93 9.22 -17.98
C ILE A 260 7.51 9.47 -19.38
N SER A 261 7.16 8.65 -20.37
CA SER A 261 7.61 8.81 -21.75
C SER A 261 7.09 10.11 -22.40
N SER A 262 5.87 10.56 -22.06
CA SER A 262 5.36 11.87 -22.51
C SER A 262 6.14 13.04 -21.89
N ILE A 263 6.52 12.93 -20.62
CA ILE A 263 7.27 13.96 -19.90
C ILE A 263 8.70 14.02 -20.41
N VAL A 264 9.32 12.85 -20.63
CA VAL A 264 10.63 12.70 -21.26
C VAL A 264 10.64 13.36 -22.65
N SER A 265 9.64 13.06 -23.47
CA SER A 265 9.52 13.67 -24.81
C SER A 265 9.28 15.18 -24.76
N LYS A 266 8.41 15.66 -23.85
CA LYS A 266 8.05 17.08 -23.68
C LYS A 266 9.26 17.95 -23.38
N TYR A 267 10.17 17.46 -22.55
CA TYR A 267 11.35 18.21 -22.12
C TYR A 267 12.64 17.81 -22.85
N GLY A 268 12.56 16.85 -23.78
CA GLY A 268 13.73 16.31 -24.48
C GLY A 268 14.73 15.66 -23.53
N LEU A 269 14.24 15.01 -22.46
CA LEU A 269 15.07 14.27 -21.52
C LEU A 269 15.67 13.04 -22.23
N GLN A 270 16.88 12.67 -21.82
CA GLN A 270 17.51 11.42 -22.27
C GLN A 270 16.93 10.22 -21.53
N SER A 271 16.77 10.32 -20.22
CA SER A 271 16.22 9.25 -19.39
C SER A 271 15.52 9.81 -18.16
N ALA A 272 14.59 9.04 -17.60
CA ALA A 272 13.96 9.33 -16.32
C ALA A 272 13.50 8.04 -15.62
N VAL A 273 13.47 8.06 -14.29
CA VAL A 273 13.02 6.95 -13.43
C VAL A 273 12.33 7.48 -12.18
N ILE A 274 11.32 6.76 -11.73
CA ILE A 274 10.60 6.98 -10.48
C ILE A 274 10.59 5.66 -9.71
N GLN A 275 11.02 5.67 -8.45
CA GLN A 275 10.95 4.52 -7.55
C GLN A 275 10.23 4.91 -6.25
N GLU A 276 9.44 4.01 -5.67
CA GLU A 276 8.96 4.17 -4.29
C GLU A 276 10.14 3.92 -3.33
N LEU A 277 10.27 4.71 -2.26
CA LEU A 277 11.34 4.51 -1.28
C LEU A 277 11.15 3.17 -0.56
N GLY A 278 12.18 2.32 -0.56
CA GLY A 278 12.12 0.95 -0.06
C GLY A 278 11.31 -0.02 -0.93
N GLY A 279 10.79 0.47 -2.07
CA GLY A 279 10.04 -0.30 -3.07
C GLY A 279 10.74 -0.37 -4.42
N GLY A 280 10.00 -0.79 -5.44
CA GLY A 280 10.50 -0.94 -6.81
C GLY A 280 10.30 0.30 -7.69
N THR A 281 10.73 0.18 -8.94
CA THR A 281 10.45 1.17 -10.00
C THR A 281 8.95 1.24 -10.28
N ILE A 282 8.42 2.46 -10.25
CA ILE A 282 7.02 2.79 -10.53
C ILE A 282 6.84 3.10 -12.01
N ALA A 283 7.77 3.86 -12.57
CA ALA A 283 7.79 4.22 -13.98
C ALA A 283 9.21 4.60 -14.38
N ASP A 284 9.60 4.25 -15.60
CA ASP A 284 10.88 4.63 -16.17
C ASP A 284 10.76 4.84 -17.69
N SER A 285 11.71 5.59 -18.24
CA SER A 285 11.85 5.83 -19.66
C SER A 285 13.33 5.92 -19.97
N HIS A 286 13.85 4.96 -20.74
CA HIS A 286 15.28 4.85 -21.08
C HIS A 286 16.19 4.79 -19.84
N ALA A 287 15.70 4.27 -18.70
CA ALA A 287 16.43 4.40 -17.44
C ALA A 287 17.71 3.56 -17.35
N ASP A 288 17.83 2.52 -18.18
CA ASP A 288 19.03 1.71 -18.36
C ASP A 288 19.90 2.17 -19.55
N GLU A 289 19.50 3.22 -20.25
CA GLU A 289 20.34 3.83 -21.29
C GLU A 289 21.32 4.84 -20.65
N PRO A 290 22.63 4.69 -20.86
CA PRO A 290 23.61 5.59 -20.27
C PRO A 290 23.50 7.01 -20.86
N PRO A 291 23.54 8.07 -20.03
CA PRO A 291 23.72 9.43 -20.52
C PRO A 291 25.12 9.61 -21.10
N SER A 292 25.40 10.76 -21.72
CA SER A 292 26.75 11.11 -22.23
C SER A 292 27.86 10.93 -21.17
N THR A 293 27.52 11.13 -19.91
CA THR A 293 28.34 10.79 -18.74
C THR A 293 27.45 10.77 -17.50
N PRO A 294 27.68 9.88 -16.53
CA PRO A 294 26.91 9.86 -15.29
C PRO A 294 27.25 11.05 -14.38
N ALA A 295 28.34 11.79 -14.65
CA ALA A 295 28.73 12.97 -13.89
C ALA A 295 28.70 12.74 -12.36
N SER A 296 28.11 13.65 -11.58
CA SER A 296 28.18 13.65 -10.11
C SER A 296 27.11 12.82 -9.38
N THR A 297 26.11 12.28 -10.06
CA THR A 297 25.14 11.33 -9.47
C THR A 297 25.77 9.95 -9.26
N MET A 298 26.83 9.58 -9.99
CA MET A 298 27.67 8.40 -9.72
C MET A 298 28.16 8.33 -8.26
N LYS A 299 28.31 9.50 -7.60
CA LYS A 299 28.70 9.58 -6.18
C LYS A 299 27.72 8.87 -5.23
N LEU A 300 26.46 8.68 -5.66
CA LEU A 300 25.48 7.88 -4.92
C LEU A 300 25.88 6.40 -4.85
N ILE A 301 26.31 5.84 -5.98
CA ILE A 301 26.77 4.44 -6.06
C ILE A 301 28.07 4.28 -5.27
N ILE A 302 28.96 5.28 -5.31
CA ILE A 302 30.22 5.26 -4.54
C ILE A 302 29.95 5.26 -3.03
N ALA A 303 29.02 6.09 -2.58
CA ALA A 303 28.58 6.12 -1.20
C ALA A 303 27.99 4.76 -0.79
N ASP A 304 27.09 4.20 -1.59
CA ASP A 304 26.43 2.95 -1.26
C ASP A 304 27.42 1.76 -1.19
N VAL A 305 28.32 1.64 -2.18
CA VAL A 305 29.35 0.59 -2.20
C VAL A 305 30.31 0.73 -1.01
N LEU A 306 30.65 1.95 -0.59
CA LEU A 306 31.44 2.19 0.62
C LEU A 306 30.71 1.65 1.86
N LEU A 307 29.44 2.03 2.02
CA LEU A 307 28.63 1.67 3.19
C LEU A 307 28.37 0.16 3.28
N ARG A 308 28.17 -0.51 2.14
CA ARG A 308 28.02 -1.96 2.04
C ARG A 308 29.32 -2.74 2.15
N SER A 309 30.47 -2.08 1.96
CA SER A 309 31.79 -2.68 2.17
C SER A 309 32.22 -2.71 3.64
N GLU A 310 31.43 -2.10 4.55
CA GLU A 310 31.65 -2.11 6.00
C GLU A 310 33.08 -1.67 6.42
N LEU A 311 33.68 -0.76 5.63
CA LEU A 311 34.97 -0.17 6.00
C LEU A 311 34.78 0.77 7.20
N ASP A 312 35.77 0.82 8.07
CA ASP A 312 35.76 1.75 9.21
C ASP A 312 35.78 3.21 8.74
N LEU A 313 34.66 3.89 8.91
CA LEU A 313 34.49 5.28 8.46
C LEU A 313 35.39 6.27 9.21
N SER A 314 35.90 5.90 10.39
CA SER A 314 36.83 6.74 11.15
C SER A 314 38.29 6.64 10.64
N SER A 315 38.57 5.67 9.78
CA SER A 315 39.91 5.45 9.23
C SER A 315 40.41 6.68 8.48
N SER A 316 41.61 7.13 8.87
CA SER A 316 42.31 8.27 8.27
C SER A 316 43.02 7.83 6.98
N VAL A 317 42.82 8.60 5.92
CA VAL A 317 43.41 8.39 4.60
C VAL A 317 44.21 9.63 4.19
N ALA A 318 45.44 9.40 3.74
CA ALA A 318 46.30 10.45 3.22
C ALA A 318 45.79 10.97 1.87
N VAL A 319 45.65 12.29 1.76
CA VAL A 319 45.22 12.99 0.54
C VAL A 319 46.48 13.42 -0.23
N GLY A 320 47.02 12.48 -1.00
CA GLY A 320 48.19 12.69 -1.86
C GLY A 320 47.84 13.15 -3.27
N ARG A 321 48.87 13.51 -4.06
CA ARG A 321 48.69 13.92 -5.47
C ARG A 321 48.01 12.85 -6.33
N ASP A 322 48.05 11.59 -5.91
CA ASP A 322 47.43 10.45 -6.57
C ASP A 322 45.89 10.46 -6.53
N VAL A 323 45.29 11.25 -5.64
CA VAL A 323 43.82 11.43 -5.55
C VAL A 323 43.35 12.83 -5.95
N TYR A 324 44.25 13.69 -6.40
CA TYR A 324 43.92 15.07 -6.80
C TYR A 324 43.08 15.09 -8.08
N TYR A 325 42.17 16.06 -8.17
CA TYR A 325 41.35 16.30 -9.36
C TYR A 325 41.92 17.50 -10.13
N SER A 326 42.30 17.32 -11.40
CA SER A 326 42.93 18.36 -12.22
C SER A 326 44.14 19.03 -11.54
N GLY A 327 44.89 18.26 -10.74
CA GLY A 327 46.04 18.76 -9.96
C GLY A 327 45.66 19.56 -8.70
N GLY A 328 44.38 19.72 -8.39
CA GLY A 328 43.86 20.41 -7.21
C GLY A 328 43.35 19.48 -6.11
N ASN A 329 43.22 20.05 -4.90
CA ASN A 329 42.68 19.37 -3.73
C ASN A 329 41.45 20.12 -3.19
N ASP A 330 40.26 19.68 -3.59
CA ASP A 330 38.99 20.31 -3.19
C ASP A 330 38.52 19.94 -1.77
N LEU A 331 39.21 19.03 -1.07
CA LEU A 331 39.02 18.80 0.36
C LEU A 331 39.79 19.80 1.23
N GLY A 332 40.80 20.49 0.68
CA GLY A 332 41.60 21.48 1.40
C GLY A 332 42.47 20.93 2.54
N THR A 333 42.58 19.61 2.68
CA THR A 333 43.35 18.95 3.76
C THR A 333 44.33 17.91 3.22
N ARG A 334 45.41 17.65 3.96
CA ARG A 334 46.40 16.61 3.64
C ARG A 334 46.01 15.22 4.15
N ASN A 335 45.08 15.14 5.10
CA ASN A 335 44.53 13.90 5.64
C ASN A 335 43.02 14.07 5.87
N THR A 336 42.24 13.03 5.62
CA THR A 336 40.79 13.01 5.85
C THR A 336 40.34 11.65 6.37
N THR A 337 39.22 11.58 7.08
CA THR A 337 38.55 10.30 7.34
C THR A 337 37.66 9.90 6.16
N LEU A 338 37.32 8.61 6.07
CA LEU A 338 36.31 8.12 5.10
C LEU A 338 34.93 8.75 5.35
N GLN A 339 34.57 8.99 6.62
CA GLN A 339 33.37 9.75 6.98
C GLN A 339 33.38 11.17 6.39
N ASN A 340 34.46 11.94 6.58
CA ASN A 340 34.53 13.29 6.05
C ASN A 340 34.58 13.28 4.51
N ALA A 341 35.29 12.32 3.90
CA ALA A 341 35.28 12.14 2.45
C ALA A 341 33.87 11.86 1.91
N LEU A 342 33.10 10.99 2.57
CA LEU A 342 31.70 10.69 2.23
C LEU A 342 30.81 11.94 2.35
N GLN A 343 30.94 12.68 3.45
CA GLN A 343 30.18 13.92 3.68
C GLN A 343 30.48 14.98 2.62
N GLN A 344 31.75 15.28 2.35
CA GLN A 344 32.14 16.29 1.35
C GLN A 344 31.80 15.86 -0.08
N MET A 345 31.92 14.56 -0.38
CA MET A 345 31.52 14.00 -1.68
C MET A 345 30.03 14.21 -1.94
N LEU A 346 29.16 13.93 -0.96
CA LEU A 346 27.72 14.02 -1.17
C LEU A 346 27.20 15.46 -1.05
N SER A 347 27.65 16.24 -0.06
CA SER A 347 27.15 17.60 0.20
C SER A 347 27.71 18.68 -0.72
N ARG A 348 29.00 18.59 -1.09
CA ARG A 348 29.70 19.59 -1.91
C ARG A 348 30.18 19.05 -3.25
N SER A 349 29.81 17.82 -3.57
CA SER A 349 30.24 17.14 -4.80
C SER A 349 31.78 17.00 -4.94
N SER A 350 32.53 16.93 -3.84
CA SER A 350 34.00 16.85 -3.87
C SER A 350 34.49 15.65 -4.70
N ASN A 351 35.35 15.94 -5.67
CA ASN A 351 35.98 14.97 -6.55
C ASN A 351 37.14 14.26 -5.83
N VAL A 352 37.91 14.96 -5.00
CA VAL A 352 38.99 14.34 -4.22
C VAL A 352 38.44 13.44 -3.11
N GLY A 353 37.33 13.81 -2.47
CA GLY A 353 36.63 12.95 -1.51
C GLY A 353 36.21 11.61 -2.12
N ALA A 354 35.68 11.64 -3.33
CA ALA A 354 35.31 10.44 -4.05
C ALA A 354 36.53 9.63 -4.53
N ASN A 355 37.63 10.27 -4.95
CA ASN A 355 38.91 9.58 -5.23
C ASN A 355 39.47 8.89 -3.98
N VAL A 356 39.38 9.52 -2.81
CA VAL A 356 39.79 8.94 -1.53
C VAL A 356 38.99 7.66 -1.22
N ILE A 357 37.66 7.69 -1.42
CA ILE A 357 36.80 6.52 -1.21
C ILE A 357 37.12 5.41 -2.22
N MET A 358 37.27 5.76 -3.51
CA MET A 358 37.68 4.81 -4.55
C MET A 358 39.01 4.13 -4.21
N LYS A 359 40.00 4.89 -3.73
CA LYS A 359 41.29 4.36 -3.28
C LYS A 359 41.11 3.38 -2.12
N ALA A 360 40.30 3.72 -1.12
CA ALA A 360 40.02 2.85 0.02
C ALA A 360 39.28 1.56 -0.37
N LEU A 361 38.48 1.61 -1.44
CA LEU A 361 37.78 0.44 -2.00
C LEU A 361 38.68 -0.45 -2.89
N GLY A 362 39.95 -0.11 -3.06
CA GLY A 362 40.91 -0.88 -3.87
C GLY A 362 41.08 -0.37 -5.30
N GLY A 363 40.62 0.84 -5.61
CA GLY A 363 40.71 1.46 -6.93
C GLY A 363 39.55 1.10 -7.87
N VAL A 364 39.58 1.67 -9.08
CA VAL A 364 38.43 1.67 -10.02
C VAL A 364 37.95 0.28 -10.45
N ASN A 365 38.86 -0.69 -10.62
CA ASN A 365 38.51 -2.06 -11.00
C ASN A 365 37.82 -2.82 -9.85
N ALA A 366 38.36 -2.68 -8.64
CA ALA A 366 37.78 -3.30 -7.45
C ALA A 366 36.41 -2.69 -7.13
N PHE A 367 36.30 -1.37 -7.26
CA PHE A 367 35.02 -0.68 -7.16
C PHE A 367 34.00 -1.19 -8.18
N THR A 368 34.36 -1.22 -9.47
CA THR A 368 33.44 -1.66 -10.54
C THR A 368 32.93 -3.08 -10.27
N THR A 369 33.83 -3.99 -9.89
CA THR A 369 33.47 -5.37 -9.54
C THR A 369 32.49 -5.42 -8.36
N LYS A 370 32.75 -4.64 -7.30
CA LYS A 370 31.87 -4.56 -6.14
C LYS A 370 30.51 -3.97 -6.51
N ALA A 371 30.49 -2.86 -7.25
CA ALA A 371 29.27 -2.20 -7.67
C ALA A 371 28.35 -3.16 -8.46
N GLN A 372 28.91 -3.88 -9.43
CA GLN A 372 28.16 -4.88 -10.19
C GLN A 372 27.68 -6.05 -9.32
N SER A 373 28.50 -6.52 -8.37
CA SER A 373 28.09 -7.57 -7.41
C SER A 373 26.94 -7.13 -6.48
N TYR A 374 26.78 -5.82 -6.32
CA TYR A 374 25.77 -5.19 -5.48
C TYR A 374 24.49 -4.81 -6.23
N GLY A 375 24.42 -5.11 -7.53
CA GLY A 375 23.25 -4.88 -8.39
C GLY A 375 23.39 -3.73 -9.38
N TYR A 376 24.49 -2.95 -9.34
CA TYR A 376 24.75 -1.84 -10.25
C TYR A 376 25.36 -2.34 -11.57
N THR A 377 24.59 -3.14 -12.30
CA THR A 377 25.06 -3.92 -13.45
C THR A 377 25.44 -3.07 -14.66
N HIS A 378 24.93 -1.83 -14.75
CA HIS A 378 25.25 -0.89 -15.82
C HIS A 378 26.43 0.04 -15.47
N THR A 379 27.04 -0.14 -14.31
CA THR A 379 28.09 0.74 -13.81
C THR A 379 29.49 0.19 -14.11
N THR A 380 30.28 0.97 -14.85
CA THR A 380 31.70 0.68 -15.16
C THR A 380 32.54 1.95 -15.02
N VAL A 381 33.64 1.87 -14.25
CA VAL A 381 34.53 3.02 -14.04
C VAL A 381 35.86 2.79 -14.73
N LYS A 382 36.22 3.67 -15.67
CA LYS A 382 37.52 3.66 -16.37
C LYS A 382 38.57 4.49 -15.63
N GLY A 383 38.14 5.62 -15.07
CA GLY A 383 38.97 6.53 -14.28
C GLY A 383 38.09 7.55 -13.60
N TYR A 384 38.18 7.67 -12.27
CA TYR A 384 37.24 8.51 -11.53
C TYR A 384 37.68 9.98 -11.55
N TYR A 385 36.98 10.78 -12.35
CA TYR A 385 37.29 12.19 -12.63
C TYR A 385 38.78 12.45 -12.90
N ASP A 386 39.52 11.49 -13.42
CA ASP A 386 40.79 11.80 -14.05
C ASP A 386 40.46 12.61 -15.31
N PRO A 387 41.00 13.82 -15.52
CA PRO A 387 40.75 14.57 -16.75
C PRO A 387 41.02 13.77 -18.03
N ALA A 388 41.94 12.80 -18.00
CA ALA A 388 42.22 11.91 -19.12
C ALA A 388 41.11 10.88 -19.39
N ASN A 389 40.21 10.67 -18.42
CA ASN A 389 39.10 9.72 -18.45
C ASN A 389 37.74 10.38 -18.20
N ASP A 390 37.68 11.72 -18.23
CA ASP A 390 36.43 12.45 -18.09
C ASP A 390 35.47 12.06 -19.23
N GLY A 391 34.22 11.79 -18.86
CA GLY A 391 33.20 11.26 -19.78
C GLY A 391 33.37 9.81 -20.23
N LYS A 392 34.31 9.02 -19.66
CA LYS A 392 34.50 7.59 -20.00
C LYS A 392 33.94 6.61 -18.97
N ASN A 393 33.30 7.12 -17.91
CA ASN A 393 32.63 6.27 -16.93
C ASN A 393 31.20 6.03 -17.41
N ASP A 394 30.72 4.80 -17.26
CA ASP A 394 29.39 4.38 -17.66
C ASP A 394 28.56 4.05 -16.42
N SER A 395 27.31 4.51 -16.40
CA SER A 395 26.26 4.13 -15.44
C SER A 395 24.94 4.68 -15.96
N THR A 396 23.84 4.33 -15.32
CA THR A 396 22.49 4.66 -15.76
C THR A 396 21.72 5.36 -14.65
N ILE A 397 20.64 6.06 -14.99
CA ILE A 397 19.81 6.71 -13.96
C ILE A 397 19.12 5.67 -13.06
N SER A 398 18.86 4.48 -13.59
CA SER A 398 18.36 3.32 -12.85
C SER A 398 19.31 2.87 -11.73
N ASP A 399 20.60 2.67 -12.03
CA ASP A 399 21.61 2.30 -11.03
C ASP A 399 21.76 3.38 -9.94
N GLN A 400 21.72 4.65 -10.34
CA GLN A 400 21.90 5.80 -9.44
C GLN A 400 20.69 6.02 -8.53
N ALA A 401 19.47 5.93 -9.07
CA ALA A 401 18.24 5.98 -8.30
C ALA A 401 18.15 4.82 -7.31
N THR A 402 18.57 3.63 -7.72
CA THR A 402 18.65 2.45 -6.85
C THR A 402 19.62 2.67 -5.69
N ALA A 403 20.78 3.27 -5.93
CA ALA A 403 21.72 3.62 -4.86
C ALA A 403 21.13 4.65 -3.88
N MET A 404 20.45 5.69 -4.38
CA MET A 404 19.73 6.65 -3.53
C MET A 404 18.64 5.96 -2.71
N ASN A 405 17.87 5.06 -3.32
CA ASN A 405 16.80 4.30 -2.67
C ASN A 405 17.35 3.42 -1.54
N HIS A 406 18.44 2.70 -1.79
CA HIS A 406 19.09 1.89 -0.76
C HIS A 406 19.65 2.75 0.38
N ILE A 407 20.27 3.90 0.08
CA ILE A 407 20.78 4.82 1.11
C ILE A 407 19.67 5.30 2.04
N PHE A 408 18.48 5.62 1.52
CA PHE A 408 17.38 6.17 2.31
C PHE A 408 16.45 5.12 2.94
N SER A 409 16.45 3.88 2.43
CA SER A 409 15.69 2.77 3.02
C SER A 409 16.47 1.99 4.09
N THR A 410 17.80 2.16 4.14
CA THR A 410 18.67 1.42 5.06
C THR A 410 19.00 2.21 6.32
N ARG A 411 19.02 1.52 7.47
CA ARG A 411 19.41 2.09 8.77
C ARG A 411 20.89 1.83 9.05
N GLY A 412 21.57 2.78 9.69
CA GLY A 412 22.94 2.63 10.17
C GLY A 412 23.67 3.96 10.25
N ALA A 413 24.69 4.06 11.11
CA ALA A 413 25.39 5.33 11.34
C ALA A 413 25.98 5.94 10.06
N GLY A 414 26.58 5.11 9.20
CA GLY A 414 27.08 5.53 7.90
C GLY A 414 25.99 5.98 6.93
N TYR A 415 24.84 5.30 6.91
CA TYR A 415 23.67 5.70 6.11
C TYR A 415 23.08 7.02 6.60
N THR A 416 22.97 7.25 7.91
CA THR A 416 22.54 8.54 8.48
C THR A 416 23.47 9.68 8.08
N ILE A 417 24.79 9.44 8.06
CA ILE A 417 25.77 10.42 7.58
C ILE A 417 25.53 10.77 6.10
N ALA A 418 25.29 9.77 5.25
CA ALA A 418 25.02 9.97 3.83
C ALA A 418 23.69 10.70 3.58
N GLN A 419 22.62 10.31 4.28
CA GLN A 419 21.30 10.93 4.23
C GLN A 419 21.40 12.43 4.58
N ASN A 420 22.03 12.76 5.72
CA ASN A 420 22.19 14.15 6.15
C ASN A 420 23.02 14.97 5.14
N ALA A 421 24.05 14.38 4.52
CA ALA A 421 24.86 15.06 3.52
C ALA A 421 24.08 15.34 2.23
N LEU A 422 23.20 14.44 1.80
CA LEU A 422 22.33 14.60 0.63
C LEU A 422 21.18 15.58 0.89
N GLN A 423 20.65 15.64 2.12
CA GLN A 423 19.70 16.65 2.56
C GLN A 423 20.34 18.06 2.59
N ALA A 424 21.58 18.16 3.08
CA ALA A 424 22.34 19.40 3.05
C ALA A 424 22.64 19.87 1.61
N ALA A 425 22.92 18.93 0.70
CA ALA A 425 23.07 19.24 -0.73
C ALA A 425 21.82 19.90 -1.29
N ALA A 426 20.64 19.30 -1.07
CA ALA A 426 19.36 19.83 -1.53
C ALA A 426 19.08 21.26 -1.05
N GLN A 427 19.40 21.59 0.21
CA GLN A 427 19.24 22.94 0.75
C GLN A 427 20.13 23.99 0.06
N SER A 428 21.29 23.57 -0.43
CA SER A 428 22.26 24.48 -1.05
C SER A 428 22.18 24.56 -2.56
N ASP A 429 21.61 23.53 -3.21
CA ASP A 429 21.69 23.35 -4.66
C ASP A 429 20.49 22.54 -5.21
N ASN A 430 19.28 23.03 -4.96
CA ASN A 430 18.05 22.43 -5.52
C ASN A 430 17.88 22.81 -7.00
N HIS A 431 18.25 21.88 -7.88
CA HIS A 431 18.04 21.97 -9.34
C HIS A 431 16.74 21.33 -9.83
N TYR A 432 15.85 20.96 -8.91
CA TYR A 432 14.58 20.31 -9.21
C TYR A 432 13.40 21.26 -9.37
N GLY A 433 13.49 22.48 -8.83
CA GLY A 433 12.39 23.45 -8.95
C GLY A 433 11.11 23.06 -8.20
N VAL A 434 11.11 21.91 -7.54
CA VAL A 434 10.16 21.45 -6.53
C VAL A 434 10.92 21.11 -5.26
N THR A 435 10.26 21.17 -4.11
CA THR A 435 10.87 20.83 -2.82
C THR A 435 11.29 19.37 -2.83
N ASP A 436 12.60 19.14 -2.73
CA ASP A 436 13.22 17.85 -2.53
C ASP A 436 13.71 17.74 -1.08
N ASP A 437 13.59 16.54 -0.50
CA ASP A 437 14.14 16.26 0.81
C ASP A 437 15.66 16.12 0.73
N ALA A 438 16.16 15.59 -0.38
CA ALA A 438 17.57 15.30 -0.60
C ALA A 438 17.86 15.18 -2.10
N ASN A 439 19.06 15.55 -2.55
CA ASN A 439 19.43 15.38 -3.96
C ASN A 439 20.93 15.15 -4.21
N LYS A 440 21.22 14.78 -5.46
CA LYS A 440 22.55 14.81 -6.01
C LYS A 440 22.52 15.32 -7.46
N TRP A 441 23.00 16.55 -7.65
CA TRP A 441 23.16 17.13 -8.99
C TRP A 441 24.28 16.48 -9.82
N ALA A 442 24.04 16.37 -11.12
CA ALA A 442 24.97 16.00 -12.18
C ALA A 442 25.03 17.13 -13.23
N GLY A 443 26.20 17.77 -13.37
CA GLY A 443 26.41 18.80 -14.39
C GLY A 443 27.80 18.76 -15.00
N THR A 444 27.86 18.75 -16.33
CA THR A 444 29.08 18.87 -17.15
C THR A 444 28.80 19.73 -18.39
N SER A 445 29.77 19.86 -19.29
CA SER A 445 29.57 20.47 -20.60
C SER A 445 28.67 19.67 -21.56
N THR A 446 28.33 18.42 -21.21
CA THR A 446 27.60 17.49 -22.09
C THR A 446 26.36 16.86 -21.45
N VAL A 447 26.18 17.02 -20.13
CA VAL A 447 25.03 16.48 -19.41
C VAL A 447 24.54 17.43 -18.31
N ALA A 448 23.22 17.43 -18.09
CA ALA A 448 22.58 17.94 -16.90
C ALA A 448 21.63 16.85 -16.38
N GLY A 449 21.59 16.65 -15.07
CA GLY A 449 20.78 15.59 -14.48
C GLY A 449 20.74 15.67 -12.97
N ASN A 450 19.80 14.97 -12.36
CA ASN A 450 19.65 14.97 -10.92
C ASN A 450 19.02 13.65 -10.46
N VAL A 451 19.31 13.25 -9.21
CA VAL A 451 18.62 12.16 -8.50
C VAL A 451 18.23 12.68 -7.11
N GLY A 452 16.95 12.58 -6.75
CA GLY A 452 16.40 13.22 -5.56
C GLY A 452 15.33 12.40 -4.86
N LYS A 453 15.15 12.67 -3.55
CA LYS A 453 14.09 12.14 -2.72
C LYS A 453 12.98 13.18 -2.60
N PHE A 454 11.74 12.77 -2.88
CA PHE A 454 10.57 13.63 -2.86
C PHE A 454 9.47 13.01 -2.03
N LYS A 455 8.75 13.84 -1.28
CA LYS A 455 7.52 13.43 -0.63
C LYS A 455 6.34 13.83 -1.50
N VAL A 456 5.62 12.84 -2.04
CA VAL A 456 4.42 13.05 -2.87
C VAL A 456 3.26 12.27 -2.25
N GLY A 457 2.14 12.94 -1.96
CA GLY A 457 0.96 12.26 -1.39
C GLY A 457 1.25 11.48 -0.10
N GLY A 458 2.13 11.99 0.77
CA GLY A 458 2.51 11.35 2.04
C GLY A 458 3.51 10.19 1.93
N LYS A 459 3.87 9.77 0.70
CA LYS A 459 4.86 8.72 0.42
C LYS A 459 6.16 9.33 -0.07
N ASP A 460 7.26 8.63 0.19
CA ASP A 460 8.58 9.04 -0.27
C ASP A 460 8.94 8.31 -1.58
N TYR A 461 9.45 9.05 -2.54
CA TYR A 461 9.84 8.57 -3.86
C TYR A 461 11.25 9.02 -4.21
N ILE A 462 11.96 8.21 -4.99
CA ILE A 462 13.19 8.61 -5.66
C ILE A 462 12.84 8.96 -7.11
N ILE A 463 13.16 10.17 -7.53
CA ILE A 463 13.02 10.60 -8.93
C ILE A 463 14.41 10.90 -9.45
N GLY A 464 14.73 10.35 -10.62
CA GLY A 464 15.98 10.63 -11.34
C GLY A 464 15.70 10.95 -12.80
N LEU A 465 16.48 11.85 -13.39
CA LEU A 465 16.37 12.21 -14.81
C LEU A 465 17.66 12.83 -15.35
N TYR A 466 17.86 12.68 -16.65
CA TYR A 466 18.96 13.26 -17.42
C TYR A 466 18.51 13.98 -18.68
N ILE A 467 19.33 14.92 -19.12
CA ILE A 467 19.33 15.45 -20.48
C ILE A 467 20.79 15.52 -20.98
N ASN A 468 21.03 15.07 -22.22
CA ASN A 468 22.35 15.14 -22.87
C ASN A 468 22.62 16.54 -23.43
N LYS A 469 22.60 17.54 -22.56
CA LYS A 469 22.92 18.95 -22.83
C LYS A 469 23.77 19.52 -21.71
N SER A 470 24.58 20.55 -22.00
CA SER A 470 25.42 21.21 -21.00
C SER A 470 24.61 21.69 -19.79
N SER A 471 25.13 21.53 -18.58
CA SER A 471 24.54 22.13 -17.38
C SER A 471 24.66 23.66 -17.34
N SER A 472 25.42 24.26 -18.25
CA SER A 472 25.44 25.71 -18.46
C SER A 472 24.31 26.20 -19.37
N ASP A 473 23.59 25.30 -20.03
CA ASP A 473 22.45 25.63 -20.89
C ASP A 473 21.21 25.90 -20.01
N PRO A 474 20.65 27.14 -20.02
CA PRO A 474 19.46 27.46 -19.24
C PRO A 474 18.26 26.58 -19.58
N ASP A 475 18.14 26.11 -20.83
CA ASP A 475 17.04 25.26 -21.26
C ASP A 475 17.18 23.84 -20.69
N ALA A 476 18.42 23.36 -20.54
CA ALA A 476 18.68 22.08 -19.87
C ALA A 476 18.29 22.12 -18.39
N ILE A 477 18.66 23.20 -17.68
CA ILE A 477 18.26 23.38 -16.28
C ILE A 477 16.74 23.50 -16.13
N LYS A 478 16.09 24.26 -17.04
CA LYS A 478 14.63 24.39 -17.05
C LYS A 478 13.93 23.06 -17.35
N ALA A 479 14.47 22.26 -18.27
CA ALA A 479 13.97 20.93 -18.59
C ALA A 479 14.06 19.98 -17.40
N ILE A 480 15.17 20.00 -16.64
CA ILE A 480 15.28 19.20 -15.41
C ILE A 480 14.25 19.66 -14.38
N LYS A 481 14.17 20.96 -14.09
CA LYS A 481 13.22 21.50 -13.10
C LYS A 481 11.76 21.16 -13.43
N ASN A 482 11.34 21.52 -14.63
CA ASN A 482 9.95 21.33 -15.05
C ASN A 482 9.62 19.85 -15.28
N GLY A 483 10.58 19.07 -15.79
CA GLY A 483 10.44 17.62 -15.93
C GLY A 483 10.21 16.95 -14.58
N SER A 484 10.96 17.33 -13.56
CA SER A 484 10.77 16.78 -12.21
C SER A 484 9.48 17.22 -11.55
N ALA A 485 9.06 18.47 -11.74
CA ALA A 485 7.75 18.93 -11.28
C ALA A 485 6.62 18.09 -11.90
N ASP A 486 6.67 17.86 -13.20
CA ASP A 486 5.68 17.06 -13.91
C ASP A 486 5.75 15.58 -13.52
N LEU A 487 6.94 15.02 -13.29
CA LEU A 487 7.10 13.65 -12.79
C LEU A 487 6.52 13.50 -11.38
N ALA A 488 6.81 14.43 -10.47
CA ALA A 488 6.26 14.44 -9.13
C ALA A 488 4.73 14.62 -9.13
N ALA A 489 4.20 15.51 -9.98
CA ALA A 489 2.76 15.70 -10.15
C ALA A 489 2.09 14.45 -10.74
N ALA A 490 2.73 13.77 -11.70
CA ALA A 490 2.18 12.57 -12.32
C ALA A 490 2.08 11.41 -11.33
N ILE A 491 3.00 11.29 -10.36
CA ILE A 491 2.89 10.37 -9.22
C ILE A 491 1.63 10.69 -8.40
N GLY A 492 1.36 11.98 -8.15
CA GLY A 492 0.18 12.46 -7.44
C GLY A 492 -1.15 12.39 -8.21
N SER A 493 -1.12 12.07 -9.51
CA SER A 493 -2.28 12.10 -10.42
C SER A 493 -2.93 10.71 -10.67
N SER A 494 -2.61 9.70 -9.84
CA SER A 494 -3.18 8.35 -9.92
C SER A 494 -4.65 8.24 -9.53
N PRO A 495 -5.61 7.91 -10.42
CA PRO A 495 -7.00 7.73 -10.01
C PRO A 495 -7.19 6.37 -9.34
N SER A 496 -7.67 6.42 -8.10
CA SER A 496 -8.51 5.37 -7.53
C SER A 496 -9.80 5.29 -8.35
N ALA A 497 -10.14 4.13 -8.91
CA ALA A 497 -11.28 3.98 -9.82
C ALA A 497 -12.59 3.65 -9.08
N SER A 498 -13.64 4.44 -9.31
CA SER A 498 -15.02 3.94 -9.40
C SER A 498 -15.86 4.81 -10.35
N GLY A 499 -16.58 4.17 -11.29
CA GLY A 499 -17.64 4.79 -12.11
C GLY A 499 -17.56 4.58 -13.64
N THR A 500 -18.27 3.56 -14.13
CA THR A 500 -18.49 3.22 -15.56
C THR A 500 -19.60 4.10 -16.19
N PRO A 501 -19.64 4.31 -17.53
CA PRO A 501 -20.21 5.52 -18.17
C PRO A 501 -21.60 5.33 -18.80
N THR A 502 -22.25 6.45 -19.14
CA THR A 502 -23.39 6.49 -20.06
C THR A 502 -23.18 7.55 -21.14
N ALA A 503 -23.40 7.16 -22.39
CA ALA A 503 -23.13 7.92 -23.61
C ALA A 503 -24.23 8.92 -24.00
N GLY A 504 -23.84 10.00 -24.70
CA GLY A 504 -24.73 10.92 -25.43
C GLY A 504 -23.95 11.98 -26.25
N GLN A 505 -23.92 11.79 -27.57
CA GLN A 505 -23.46 12.66 -28.69
C GLN A 505 -23.89 14.15 -28.56
N SER A 506 -23.27 15.21 -29.14
CA SER A 506 -22.77 15.43 -30.52
C SER A 506 -22.16 16.86 -30.70
N CYS A 507 -21.05 16.94 -31.46
CA CYS A 507 -20.58 17.93 -32.47
C CYS A 507 -20.35 19.45 -32.22
N CYS A 508 -19.13 19.89 -32.63
CA CYS A 508 -18.72 21.13 -33.37
C CYS A 508 -17.86 22.22 -32.68
N SER A 509 -16.66 22.40 -33.28
CA SER A 509 -15.83 23.61 -33.51
C SER A 509 -14.99 24.26 -32.40
N GLU A 510 -13.89 24.86 -32.87
CA GLU A 510 -12.58 25.14 -32.26
C GLU A 510 -12.48 26.41 -31.40
N SER A 511 -11.29 26.52 -30.76
CA SER A 511 -10.57 27.68 -30.20
C SER A 511 -11.00 28.24 -28.83
N ASP A 512 -10.41 27.69 -27.76
CA ASP A 512 -9.44 28.35 -26.85
C ASP A 512 -9.24 27.42 -25.64
N THR A 513 -8.06 26.82 -25.46
CA THR A 513 -7.83 25.91 -24.33
C THR A 513 -7.48 26.68 -23.07
N ASP A 514 -8.52 27.17 -22.41
CA ASP A 514 -8.57 27.37 -20.97
C ASP A 514 -8.19 26.06 -20.27
N VAL A 515 -7.29 26.14 -19.29
CA VAL A 515 -6.95 24.98 -18.45
C VAL A 515 -8.15 24.67 -17.56
N SER A 516 -8.92 23.65 -17.92
CA SER A 516 -10.11 23.21 -17.19
C SER A 516 -9.77 22.54 -15.85
N ASP A 517 -10.67 22.74 -14.88
CA ASP A 517 -10.69 22.24 -13.50
C ASP A 517 -10.09 20.85 -13.27
N ALA A 518 -9.09 20.78 -12.38
CA ALA A 518 -8.85 19.54 -11.63
C ALA A 518 -10.10 19.25 -10.79
N ALA A 519 -10.82 18.19 -11.14
CA ALA A 519 -12.13 17.88 -10.58
C ALA A 519 -12.05 17.63 -9.08
N LEU A 520 -12.46 18.61 -8.28
CA LEU A 520 -12.79 18.39 -6.86
C LEU A 520 -13.75 17.20 -6.77
N VAL A 521 -13.41 16.22 -5.93
CA VAL A 521 -14.16 14.96 -5.80
C VAL A 521 -15.41 15.20 -4.98
N GLY A 522 -16.59 14.92 -5.52
CA GLY A 522 -17.88 15.06 -4.84
C GLY A 522 -18.99 15.54 -5.77
N ASN A 523 -20.23 15.20 -5.47
CA ASN A 523 -21.41 15.50 -6.28
C ASN A 523 -22.06 16.86 -5.92
N SER A 524 -21.70 17.44 -4.79
CA SER A 524 -22.11 18.78 -4.35
C SER A 524 -20.90 19.62 -3.96
N ASN A 525 -21.04 20.95 -3.86
CA ASN A 525 -19.95 21.80 -3.36
C ASN A 525 -19.55 21.42 -1.93
N ALA A 526 -20.51 21.07 -1.08
CA ALA A 526 -20.27 20.61 0.27
C ALA A 526 -19.41 19.33 0.29
N GLU A 527 -19.78 18.33 -0.51
CA GLU A 527 -19.02 17.08 -0.62
C GLU A 527 -17.60 17.31 -1.17
N LYS A 528 -17.46 18.24 -2.12
CA LYS A 528 -16.17 18.67 -2.65
C LYS A 528 -15.29 19.34 -1.60
N VAL A 529 -15.88 20.19 -0.75
CA VAL A 529 -15.18 20.84 0.37
C VAL A 529 -14.77 19.81 1.42
N TRP A 530 -15.68 18.91 1.81
CA TRP A 530 -15.40 17.81 2.74
C TRP A 530 -14.23 16.96 2.24
N ASN A 531 -14.33 16.46 1.01
CA ASN A 531 -13.31 15.62 0.39
C ASN A 531 -11.99 16.36 0.20
N PHE A 532 -12.02 17.67 -0.06
CA PHE A 532 -10.82 18.49 -0.10
C PHE A 532 -10.11 18.51 1.25
N PHE A 533 -10.80 18.77 2.36
CA PHE A 533 -10.16 18.92 3.68
C PHE A 533 -9.87 17.58 4.39
N ILE A 534 -10.68 16.55 4.20
CA ILE A 534 -10.48 15.21 4.79
C ILE A 534 -9.42 14.38 4.07
N ASP A 535 -8.92 14.90 2.95
CA ASP A 535 -7.76 14.36 2.26
C ASP A 535 -6.67 14.00 3.29
N PRO A 536 -6.30 12.71 3.41
CA PRO A 536 -5.30 12.27 4.39
C PRO A 536 -3.97 13.01 4.28
N ALA A 537 -3.62 13.57 3.12
CA ALA A 537 -2.43 14.38 2.93
C ALA A 537 -2.45 15.71 3.70
N LYS A 538 -3.65 16.23 4.00
CA LYS A 538 -3.86 17.43 4.81
C LYS A 538 -3.77 17.13 6.31
N GLY A 539 -3.93 15.86 6.69
CA GLY A 539 -3.75 15.37 8.05
C GLY A 539 -4.79 15.91 9.03
N LEU A 540 -5.98 16.25 8.53
CA LEU A 540 -7.11 16.63 9.36
C LEU A 540 -7.99 15.41 9.64
N SER A 541 -8.47 15.28 10.88
CA SER A 541 -9.42 14.26 11.27
C SER A 541 -10.84 14.62 10.83
N LYS A 542 -11.75 13.63 10.80
CA LYS A 542 -13.17 13.88 10.51
C LYS A 542 -13.79 14.94 11.43
N VAL A 543 -13.36 14.96 12.69
CA VAL A 543 -13.75 15.97 13.70
C VAL A 543 -13.37 17.37 13.24
N GLN A 544 -12.14 17.54 12.80
CA GLN A 544 -11.61 18.84 12.41
C GLN A 544 -12.26 19.33 11.12
N VAL A 545 -12.44 18.42 10.15
CA VAL A 545 -13.12 18.72 8.89
C VAL A 545 -14.60 19.03 9.11
N ALA A 546 -15.28 18.29 9.99
CA ALA A 546 -16.64 18.60 10.40
C ALA A 546 -16.76 20.02 10.99
N GLY A 547 -15.77 20.43 11.81
CA GLY A 547 -15.69 21.80 12.32
C GLY A 547 -15.58 22.86 11.22
N ILE A 548 -14.75 22.61 10.19
CA ILE A 548 -14.64 23.48 9.01
C ILE A 548 -15.97 23.52 8.26
N MET A 549 -16.57 22.37 8.03
CA MET A 549 -17.80 22.20 7.24
C MET A 549 -19.00 22.87 7.90
N GLY A 550 -19.16 22.75 9.22
CA GLY A 550 -20.23 23.40 9.97
C GLY A 550 -20.15 24.93 9.88
N ASN A 551 -18.93 25.48 9.87
CA ASN A 551 -18.72 26.91 9.68
C ASN A 551 -19.04 27.36 8.25
N LEU A 552 -18.49 26.69 7.24
CA LEU A 552 -18.71 27.06 5.83
C LEU A 552 -20.16 26.88 5.37
N GLN A 553 -20.88 25.91 5.95
CA GLN A 553 -22.31 25.73 5.72
C GLN A 553 -23.11 26.99 6.12
N VAL A 554 -22.78 27.61 7.26
CA VAL A 554 -23.47 28.80 7.75
C VAL A 554 -22.97 30.06 7.05
N GLU A 555 -21.68 30.17 6.77
CA GLU A 555 -21.10 31.36 6.13
C GLU A 555 -21.46 31.52 4.66
N SER A 556 -21.43 30.42 3.90
CA SER A 556 -21.55 30.50 2.44
C SER A 556 -22.50 29.48 1.83
N GLY A 557 -22.98 28.50 2.63
CA GLY A 557 -23.68 27.34 2.06
C GLY A 557 -22.83 26.57 1.04
N PHE A 558 -21.51 26.72 1.10
CA PHE A 558 -20.54 26.23 0.12
C PHE A 558 -20.65 26.83 -1.28
N ASP A 559 -21.23 28.02 -1.43
CA ASP A 559 -21.25 28.75 -2.70
C ASP A 559 -20.02 29.67 -2.83
N PRO A 560 -19.14 29.47 -3.84
CA PRO A 560 -17.94 30.29 -4.00
C PRO A 560 -18.22 31.70 -4.55
N THR A 561 -19.44 32.02 -4.97
CA THR A 561 -19.80 33.31 -5.58
C THR A 561 -20.74 34.15 -4.70
N ILE A 562 -21.16 33.63 -3.55
CA ILE A 562 -22.11 34.29 -2.67
C ILE A 562 -21.54 35.58 -2.06
N VAL A 563 -22.34 36.64 -2.10
CA VAL A 563 -22.10 37.94 -1.50
C VAL A 563 -22.96 38.05 -0.25
N TYR A 564 -22.43 38.62 0.83
CA TYR A 564 -23.19 38.89 2.05
C TYR A 564 -24.50 39.62 1.75
N GLY A 565 -25.63 39.04 2.20
CA GLY A 565 -26.99 39.49 1.87
C GLY A 565 -27.69 38.65 0.79
N GLY A 566 -27.02 37.64 0.21
CA GLY A 566 -27.65 36.59 -0.58
C GLY A 566 -27.56 36.75 -2.11
N SER A 567 -26.92 37.81 -2.61
CA SER A 567 -26.65 37.96 -4.05
C SER A 567 -25.41 37.16 -4.47
N HIS A 568 -25.23 36.92 -5.77
CA HIS A 568 -24.11 36.13 -6.29
C HIS A 568 -23.31 36.98 -7.28
N ASN A 569 -21.99 37.00 -7.14
CA ASN A 569 -21.08 37.72 -8.04
C ASN A 569 -19.82 36.88 -8.29
N PRO A 570 -19.49 36.49 -9.53
CA PRO A 570 -18.27 35.75 -9.83
C PRO A 570 -17.00 36.61 -9.78
N ASP A 571 -17.12 37.95 -9.80
CA ASP A 571 -15.97 38.86 -9.73
C ASP A 571 -15.96 39.64 -8.40
N PRO A 572 -15.02 39.35 -7.48
CA PRO A 572 -14.94 40.03 -6.20
C PRO A 572 -14.27 41.42 -6.27
N SER A 573 -13.78 41.89 -7.43
CA SER A 573 -12.93 43.10 -7.53
C SER A 573 -13.55 44.36 -6.91
N ASP A 574 -14.87 44.52 -7.08
CA ASP A 574 -15.64 45.68 -6.62
C ASP A 574 -16.62 45.34 -5.47
N VAL A 575 -16.52 44.13 -4.90
CA VAL A 575 -17.40 43.70 -3.80
C VAL A 575 -16.86 44.26 -2.47
N SER A 576 -17.54 45.27 -1.93
CA SER A 576 -17.15 45.94 -0.68
C SER A 576 -17.62 45.24 0.60
N VAL A 577 -18.49 44.23 0.48
CA VAL A 577 -19.00 43.40 1.58
C VAL A 577 -18.35 42.01 1.55
N ALA A 578 -18.76 41.11 2.45
CA ALA A 578 -18.20 39.76 2.54
C ALA A 578 -18.53 38.93 1.29
N TRP A 579 -17.60 38.09 0.83
CA TRP A 579 -17.74 37.33 -0.42
C TRP A 579 -17.08 35.95 -0.39
N GLY A 580 -17.65 34.99 -1.10
CA GLY A 580 -17.08 33.67 -1.37
C GLY A 580 -17.12 32.70 -0.17
N LEU A 581 -16.45 31.56 -0.29
CA LEU A 581 -16.50 30.47 0.71
C LEU A 581 -16.13 30.93 2.13
N GLY A 582 -15.05 31.72 2.25
CA GLY A 582 -14.56 32.24 3.52
C GLY A 582 -15.19 33.57 3.95
N GLN A 583 -16.18 34.08 3.20
CA GLN A 583 -16.79 35.39 3.41
C GLN A 583 -15.74 36.51 3.64
N TRP A 584 -14.75 36.62 2.74
CA TRP A 584 -13.68 37.61 2.86
C TRP A 584 -14.23 39.03 2.80
N LEU A 585 -13.88 39.88 3.77
CA LEU A 585 -14.34 41.27 3.87
C LEU A 585 -13.16 42.26 3.79
N PRO A 586 -13.17 43.23 2.85
CA PRO A 586 -14.03 43.27 1.66
C PRO A 586 -13.70 42.12 0.70
N GLY A 587 -14.66 41.71 -0.14
CA GLY A 587 -14.51 40.59 -1.08
C GLY A 587 -13.27 40.67 -1.95
N SER A 588 -12.91 41.88 -2.40
CA SER A 588 -11.72 42.14 -3.23
C SER A 588 -10.40 41.73 -2.57
N LYS A 589 -10.36 41.57 -1.24
CA LYS A 589 -9.17 41.14 -0.48
C LYS A 589 -8.68 39.76 -0.94
N VAL A 590 -9.57 38.85 -1.32
CA VAL A 590 -9.21 37.47 -1.72
C VAL A 590 -8.27 37.45 -2.94
N LEU A 591 -8.33 38.45 -3.82
CA LEU A 591 -7.45 38.58 -4.99
C LEU A 591 -5.99 38.83 -4.60
N GLY A 592 -5.76 39.56 -3.50
CA GLY A 592 -4.43 39.75 -2.93
C GLY A 592 -3.90 38.45 -2.33
N ILE A 593 -4.75 37.75 -1.57
CA ILE A 593 -4.41 36.49 -0.92
C ILE A 593 -4.11 35.41 -1.96
N GLN A 594 -4.87 35.35 -3.05
CA GLN A 594 -4.62 34.45 -4.18
C GLN A 594 -3.21 34.64 -4.76
N ARG A 595 -2.78 35.90 -4.90
CA ARG A 595 -1.45 36.25 -5.42
C ARG A 595 -0.35 35.83 -4.45
N ASP A 596 -0.52 36.13 -3.17
CA ASP A 596 0.44 35.80 -2.11
C ASP A 596 0.56 34.28 -1.91
N ALA A 597 -0.55 33.56 -2.11
CA ALA A 597 -0.60 32.10 -2.07
C ALA A 597 -0.06 31.43 -3.35
N HIS A 598 0.29 32.20 -4.38
CA HIS A 598 0.65 31.71 -5.71
C HIS A 598 -0.39 30.74 -6.31
N VAL A 599 -1.67 30.93 -5.98
CA VAL A 599 -2.78 30.09 -6.48
C VAL A 599 -3.28 30.64 -7.82
N SER A 600 -3.05 29.92 -8.91
CA SER A 600 -3.57 30.26 -10.24
C SER A 600 -4.99 29.71 -10.44
N GLY A 601 -5.84 30.43 -11.18
CA GLY A 601 -7.17 29.96 -11.56
C GLY A 601 -8.24 31.04 -11.42
N ASN A 602 -9.43 30.77 -11.96
CA ASN A 602 -10.56 31.67 -11.85
C ASN A 602 -11.06 31.74 -10.39
N ILE A 603 -11.02 32.93 -9.80
CA ILE A 603 -11.36 33.17 -8.40
C ILE A 603 -12.79 32.77 -8.02
N ALA A 604 -13.72 32.74 -8.98
CA ALA A 604 -15.10 32.30 -8.76
C ALA A 604 -15.23 30.78 -8.54
N LYS A 605 -14.18 30.00 -8.83
CA LYS A 605 -14.23 28.55 -8.73
C LYS A 605 -13.97 28.07 -7.32
N LEU A 606 -14.77 27.08 -6.90
CA LEU A 606 -14.63 26.38 -5.63
C LEU A 606 -13.19 25.86 -5.41
N SER A 607 -12.57 25.32 -6.47
CA SER A 607 -11.20 24.79 -6.45
C SER A 607 -10.16 25.87 -6.14
N THR A 608 -10.28 27.04 -6.76
CA THR A 608 -9.38 28.16 -6.52
C THR A 608 -9.53 28.68 -5.08
N GLN A 609 -10.75 28.84 -4.59
CA GLN A 609 -10.99 29.32 -3.22
C GLN A 609 -10.53 28.33 -2.15
N LEU A 610 -10.78 27.02 -2.31
CA LEU A 610 -10.31 26.02 -1.34
C LEU A 610 -8.77 25.98 -1.23
N ASN A 611 -8.05 26.17 -2.33
CA ASN A 611 -6.59 26.27 -2.30
C ASN A 611 -6.09 27.53 -1.60
N ILE A 612 -6.81 28.65 -1.73
CA ILE A 612 -6.54 29.88 -0.98
C ILE A 612 -6.76 29.64 0.52
N MET A 613 -7.90 29.06 0.90
CA MET A 613 -8.21 28.75 2.30
C MET A 613 -7.17 27.80 2.92
N TRP A 614 -6.73 26.79 2.17
CA TRP A 614 -5.69 25.86 2.62
C TRP A 614 -4.36 26.57 2.87
N TRP A 615 -3.96 27.48 1.97
CA TRP A 615 -2.78 28.31 2.18
C TRP A 615 -2.91 29.20 3.42
N GLU A 616 -4.08 29.81 3.64
CA GLU A 616 -4.32 30.69 4.80
C GLU A 616 -4.16 29.94 6.13
N ILE A 617 -4.76 28.75 6.29
CA ILE A 617 -4.66 28.02 7.56
C ILE A 617 -3.26 27.45 7.83
N ASN A 618 -2.45 27.20 6.78
CA ASN A 618 -1.08 26.75 6.92
C ASN A 618 -0.07 27.89 7.12
N ASN A 619 -0.39 29.12 6.72
CA ASN A 619 0.51 30.27 6.78
C ASN A 619 -0.02 31.35 7.71
N ARG A 620 -1.04 32.08 7.27
CA ARG A 620 -1.65 33.19 7.99
C ARG A 620 -3.14 33.26 7.71
N SER A 621 -3.97 33.03 8.72
CA SER A 621 -5.42 33.11 8.62
C SER A 621 -5.93 34.54 8.41
N PRO A 622 -7.21 34.75 8.05
CA PRO A 622 -7.79 36.08 7.91
C PRO A 622 -7.72 36.94 9.19
N THR A 623 -7.74 36.32 10.37
CA THR A 623 -7.54 36.99 11.68
C THR A 623 -6.07 37.23 12.03
N ALA A 624 -5.16 36.97 11.09
CA ALA A 624 -3.71 37.04 11.21
C ALA A 624 -3.04 35.97 12.09
N THR A 625 -3.76 34.91 12.48
CA THR A 625 -3.20 33.77 13.21
C THR A 625 -2.23 33.01 12.32
N GLN A 626 -0.98 32.82 12.77
CA GLN A 626 0.02 32.04 12.04
C GLN A 626 -0.20 30.55 12.28
N HIS A 627 0.00 29.72 11.26
CA HIS A 627 -0.07 28.26 11.36
C HIS A 627 -1.30 27.75 12.13
N MET A 628 -2.48 28.33 11.87
CA MET A 628 -3.74 27.97 12.51
C MET A 628 -4.02 26.45 12.46
N ILE A 629 -3.56 25.79 11.39
CA ILE A 629 -3.66 24.35 11.19
C ILE A 629 -3.06 23.52 12.35
N ASP A 630 -2.00 24.00 13.00
CA ASP A 630 -1.31 23.25 14.06
C ASP A 630 -2.21 23.11 15.30
N GLY A 631 -2.91 24.19 15.67
CA GLY A 631 -3.87 24.13 16.75
C GLY A 631 -5.13 23.36 16.37
N LEU A 632 -5.61 23.51 15.12
CA LEU A 632 -6.76 22.76 14.62
C LEU A 632 -6.49 21.24 14.66
N LYS A 633 -5.28 20.79 14.33
CA LYS A 633 -4.88 19.37 14.34
C LYS A 633 -4.88 18.71 15.72
N LEU A 634 -4.78 19.51 16.79
CA LEU A 634 -4.82 19.00 18.16
C LEU A 634 -6.25 18.77 18.67
N ILE A 635 -7.26 19.27 17.95
CA ILE A 635 -8.64 19.24 18.40
C ILE A 635 -9.27 17.89 18.05
N THR A 636 -9.85 17.24 19.06
CA THR A 636 -10.51 15.93 18.95
C THR A 636 -12.02 15.99 19.15
N ASP A 637 -12.57 17.18 19.45
CA ASP A 637 -14.01 17.45 19.56
C ASP A 637 -14.50 18.42 18.46
N TYR A 638 -15.62 18.12 17.82
CA TYR A 638 -16.08 18.91 16.66
C TYR A 638 -16.70 20.24 17.09
N THR A 639 -17.20 20.36 18.33
CA THR A 639 -17.65 21.62 18.92
C THR A 639 -16.48 22.56 19.10
N GLU A 640 -15.38 22.05 19.67
CA GLU A 640 -14.12 22.79 19.81
C GLU A 640 -13.55 23.15 18.43
N ALA A 641 -13.64 22.26 17.42
CA ALA A 641 -13.16 22.55 16.07
C ALA A 641 -13.99 23.65 15.39
N VAL A 642 -15.31 23.66 15.60
CA VAL A 642 -16.21 24.73 15.14
C VAL A 642 -15.81 26.06 15.75
N GLN A 643 -15.66 26.11 17.08
CA GLN A 643 -15.32 27.34 17.82
C GLN A 643 -13.91 27.83 17.49
N TYR A 644 -12.96 26.91 17.33
CA TYR A 644 -11.59 27.23 16.93
C TYR A 644 -11.54 27.85 15.55
N TRP A 645 -12.28 27.29 14.58
CA TRP A 645 -12.38 27.85 13.25
C TRP A 645 -13.03 29.24 13.25
N GLN A 646 -14.17 29.40 13.93
CA GLN A 646 -14.84 30.69 14.03
C GLN A 646 -13.94 31.77 14.65
N ARG A 647 -13.23 31.42 15.73
CA ARG A 647 -12.34 32.35 16.44
C ARG A 647 -11.11 32.75 15.62
N PHE A 648 -10.44 31.78 14.99
CA PHE A 648 -9.13 32.00 14.38
C PHE A 648 -9.17 32.15 12.86
N TYR A 649 -10.26 31.79 12.19
CA TYR A 649 -10.44 32.01 10.75
C TYR A 649 -11.40 33.16 10.46
N GLU A 650 -12.59 33.17 11.08
CA GLU A 650 -13.66 34.15 10.77
C GLU A 650 -13.59 35.43 11.64
N GLY A 651 -13.03 35.36 12.84
CA GLY A 651 -12.90 36.50 13.76
C GLY A 651 -14.20 36.90 14.46
N SER A 652 -15.19 36.00 14.48
CA SER A 652 -16.48 36.16 15.16
C SER A 652 -16.39 35.82 16.66
N SER A 653 -17.25 36.44 17.49
CA SER A 653 -17.30 36.26 18.96
C SER A 653 -18.41 35.31 19.45
N GLY A 654 -18.84 34.33 18.65
CA GLY A 654 -19.77 33.26 19.08
C GLY A 654 -21.25 33.41 18.68
N GLN A 655 -21.59 34.26 17.70
CA GLN A 655 -22.97 34.28 17.18
C GLN A 655 -23.17 33.15 16.16
N GLY A 656 -24.07 32.20 16.47
CA GLY A 656 -24.46 31.11 15.57
C GLY A 656 -23.83 29.74 15.86
N ASP A 657 -23.14 29.57 16.99
CA ASP A 657 -22.43 28.34 17.35
C ASP A 657 -23.31 27.11 17.31
N SER A 658 -24.53 27.17 17.86
CA SER A 658 -25.44 26.00 17.84
C SER A 658 -25.78 25.52 16.43
N ALA A 659 -25.96 26.41 15.46
CA ALA A 659 -26.25 26.02 14.08
C ALA A 659 -25.02 25.40 13.39
N ARG A 660 -23.83 25.92 13.68
CA ARG A 660 -22.55 25.43 13.15
C ARG A 660 -22.15 24.08 13.77
N ILE A 661 -22.35 23.93 15.08
CA ILE A 661 -22.12 22.70 15.83
C ILE A 661 -23.08 21.60 15.33
N ASN A 662 -24.37 21.93 15.15
CA ASN A 662 -25.33 21.00 14.57
C ASN A 662 -24.95 20.60 13.13
N ALA A 663 -24.55 21.57 12.30
CA ALA A 663 -24.08 21.27 10.95
C ALA A 663 -22.81 20.40 10.95
N ALA A 664 -21.84 20.67 11.83
CA ALA A 664 -20.65 19.84 12.00
C ALA A 664 -20.99 18.42 12.46
N HIS A 665 -21.94 18.28 13.39
CA HIS A 665 -22.46 16.99 13.83
C HIS A 665 -23.11 16.21 12.68
N ASP A 666 -23.88 16.87 11.81
CA ASP A 666 -24.48 16.21 10.65
C ASP A 666 -23.40 15.77 9.64
N TRP A 667 -22.36 16.59 9.44
CA TRP A 667 -21.26 16.29 8.53
C TRP A 667 -20.34 15.18 9.03
N ILE A 668 -20.03 15.11 10.32
CA ILE A 668 -19.14 14.07 10.87
C ILE A 668 -19.74 12.67 10.79
N ASN A 669 -21.07 12.58 10.85
CA ASN A 669 -21.83 11.33 10.85
C ASN A 669 -22.29 10.89 9.45
N HIS A 670 -21.92 11.64 8.39
CA HIS A 670 -22.34 11.34 7.03
C HIS A 670 -21.53 10.16 6.44
N THR A 671 -22.18 9.04 6.10
CA THR A 671 -21.60 7.91 5.33
C THR A 671 -22.12 7.92 3.90
N GLY A 672 -21.23 7.96 2.91
CA GLY A 672 -21.55 8.38 1.55
C GLY A 672 -22.52 7.47 0.76
N SER A 673 -23.72 7.98 0.45
CA SER A 673 -24.31 8.05 -0.91
C SER A 673 -25.66 8.77 -0.92
N ALA A 674 -25.82 9.62 -1.95
CA ALA A 674 -27.02 10.30 -2.46
C ALA A 674 -27.60 11.48 -1.64
N GLY A 675 -27.49 12.68 -2.23
CA GLY A 675 -28.11 13.88 -1.74
C GLY A 675 -29.63 13.90 -1.91
N THR A 676 -30.29 14.43 -0.89
CA THR A 676 -31.37 15.40 -1.02
C THR A 676 -31.30 16.25 0.24
N THR A 677 -31.28 17.57 0.10
CA THR A 677 -31.80 18.45 1.15
C THR A 677 -33.23 18.01 1.50
N PRO A 678 -33.57 17.93 2.79
CA PRO A 678 -34.82 18.55 3.18
C PRO A 678 -34.70 19.29 4.51
N ALA A 679 -35.19 20.52 4.53
CA ALA A 679 -35.94 21.01 5.69
C ALA A 679 -37.44 20.96 5.30
N PRO A 680 -38.40 20.81 6.22
CA PRO A 680 -38.38 20.14 7.52
C PRO A 680 -39.55 19.11 7.70
N SER A 681 -39.46 18.30 8.77
CA SER A 681 -40.56 17.64 9.52
C SER A 681 -41.29 16.41 8.93
N ALA A 682 -41.21 15.29 9.69
CA ALA A 682 -42.34 14.50 10.26
C ALA A 682 -42.17 12.98 10.12
N ASP A 683 -42.03 12.35 11.30
CA ASP A 683 -42.75 11.15 11.76
C ASP A 683 -42.51 9.75 11.12
N THR A 684 -41.95 8.90 11.98
CA THR A 684 -42.20 7.47 12.27
C THR A 684 -42.10 6.30 11.26
N THR A 685 -41.48 5.24 11.82
CA THR A 685 -41.72 3.78 11.71
C THR A 685 -41.00 2.96 10.65
N GLY A 686 -40.37 1.85 11.09
CA GLY A 686 -40.51 0.57 10.39
C GLY A 686 -39.27 -0.24 9.99
N THR A 687 -38.44 -0.63 10.96
CA THR A 687 -37.91 -2.00 11.20
C THR A 687 -37.44 -2.95 10.05
N SER A 688 -36.18 -3.41 10.22
CA SER A 688 -35.62 -4.79 10.10
C SER A 688 -35.48 -5.44 8.70
N SER A 689 -34.46 -6.25 8.34
CA SER A 689 -33.65 -7.27 9.06
C SER A 689 -32.41 -7.62 8.20
N GLY A 690 -31.16 -7.78 8.71
CA GLY A 690 -30.53 -9.00 9.31
C GLY A 690 -29.91 -9.93 8.24
N CYS A 691 -28.67 -10.47 8.23
CA CYS A 691 -27.59 -10.82 9.19
C CYS A 691 -26.21 -10.71 8.46
N GLY A 692 -25.01 -10.65 9.02
CA GLY A 692 -24.48 -10.71 10.40
C GLY A 692 -22.94 -10.93 10.32
N SER A 693 -22.16 -10.15 11.08
CA SER A 693 -20.78 -10.47 11.50
C SER A 693 -20.49 -9.64 12.74
N SER A 694 -20.23 -10.29 13.87
CA SER A 694 -20.42 -9.76 15.22
C SER A 694 -19.22 -9.06 15.87
N ASP A 695 -18.16 -8.79 15.11
CA ASP A 695 -16.99 -8.06 15.62
C ASP A 695 -17.06 -6.55 15.37
N THR A 696 -17.95 -6.06 14.51
CA THR A 696 -18.05 -4.61 14.23
C THR A 696 -18.88 -3.87 15.28
N SER A 697 -19.85 -4.53 15.90
CA SER A 697 -20.75 -3.93 16.90
C SER A 697 -20.08 -3.76 18.27
N ASN A 698 -19.28 -4.74 18.72
CA ASN A 698 -18.53 -4.60 19.98
C ASN A 698 -17.45 -3.51 19.87
N GLN A 699 -16.80 -3.38 18.71
CA GLN A 699 -15.87 -2.27 18.45
C GLN A 699 -16.57 -0.91 18.42
N SER A 700 -17.79 -0.80 17.90
CA SER A 700 -18.55 0.47 17.91
C SER A 700 -19.01 0.86 19.33
N ILE A 701 -19.32 -0.10 20.20
CA ILE A 701 -19.62 0.17 21.62
C ILE A 701 -18.40 0.79 22.32
N ALA A 702 -17.22 0.20 22.17
CA ALA A 702 -15.99 0.72 22.79
C ALA A 702 -15.61 2.11 22.27
N GLN A 703 -15.72 2.33 20.95
CA GLN A 703 -15.43 3.63 20.33
C GLN A 703 -16.38 4.73 20.81
N GLU A 704 -17.67 4.43 20.92
CA GLU A 704 -18.65 5.41 21.40
C GLU A 704 -18.44 5.68 22.90
N ALA A 705 -18.12 4.66 23.71
CA ALA A 705 -17.77 4.87 25.12
C ALA A 705 -16.55 5.79 25.30
N LEU A 706 -15.50 5.63 24.47
CA LEU A 706 -14.30 6.49 24.48
C LEU A 706 -14.61 7.93 24.06
N LYS A 707 -15.56 8.13 23.13
CA LYS A 707 -16.02 9.45 22.68
C LYS A 707 -16.81 10.19 23.76
N LEU A 708 -17.65 9.48 24.52
CA LEU A 708 -18.54 10.10 25.51
C LEU A 708 -17.87 10.30 26.89
N ALA A 709 -16.90 9.47 27.27
CA ALA A 709 -16.21 9.58 28.56
C ALA A 709 -15.08 10.62 28.55
N TRP A 710 -14.83 11.26 29.70
CA TRP A 710 -13.59 12.02 29.92
C TRP A 710 -12.35 11.11 29.81
N PRO A 711 -11.25 11.51 29.16
CA PRO A 711 -10.09 10.66 28.90
C PRO A 711 -9.21 10.37 30.14
N ASP A 712 -9.42 11.09 31.25
CA ASP A 712 -8.72 10.96 32.51
C ASP A 712 -9.67 10.68 33.69
N SER A 713 -9.14 10.10 34.76
CA SER A 713 -9.93 9.75 35.95
C SER A 713 -10.20 10.97 36.83
N SER A 714 -11.37 11.01 37.48
CA SER A 714 -11.75 11.96 38.55
C SER A 714 -12.35 13.31 38.12
N HIS A 715 -13.47 13.25 37.41
CA HIS A 715 -14.32 14.42 37.14
C HIS A 715 -15.45 14.57 38.15
N GLY A 716 -15.95 15.79 38.38
CA GLY A 716 -17.16 16.00 39.17
C GLY A 716 -18.39 15.37 38.51
N VAL A 717 -19.60 15.85 38.81
CA VAL A 717 -20.83 15.33 38.19
C VAL A 717 -21.10 15.88 36.78
N THR A 718 -20.24 16.73 36.26
CA THR A 718 -20.40 17.40 34.96
C THR A 718 -19.95 16.49 33.80
N PRO A 719 -20.85 16.07 32.89
CA PRO A 719 -20.49 15.26 31.74
C PRO A 719 -19.65 16.04 30.73
N THR A 720 -19.03 15.33 29.77
CA THR A 720 -18.56 15.96 28.54
C THR A 720 -19.75 16.52 27.76
N ASP A 721 -19.54 17.55 26.94
CA ASP A 721 -20.61 18.08 26.09
C ASP A 721 -21.14 17.02 25.12
N ALA A 722 -20.25 16.18 24.59
CA ALA A 722 -20.62 15.05 23.74
C ALA A 722 -21.54 14.06 24.46
N TYR A 723 -21.27 13.75 25.74
CA TYR A 723 -22.13 12.87 26.52
C TYR A 723 -23.45 13.53 26.91
N GLN A 724 -23.46 14.81 27.27
CA GLN A 724 -24.70 15.54 27.52
C GLN A 724 -25.62 15.53 26.29
N GLN A 725 -25.07 15.82 25.11
CA GLN A 725 -25.81 15.80 23.84
C GLN A 725 -26.30 14.39 23.50
N ALA A 726 -25.46 13.37 23.61
CA ALA A 726 -25.86 12.00 23.35
C ALA A 726 -26.92 11.52 24.34
N TYR A 727 -26.84 11.91 25.61
CA TYR A 727 -27.86 11.60 26.61
C TYR A 727 -29.19 12.27 26.25
N ASP A 728 -29.20 13.56 25.92
CA ASP A 728 -30.43 14.28 25.57
C ASP A 728 -31.07 13.74 24.28
N GLN A 729 -30.25 13.29 23.32
CA GLN A 729 -30.73 12.78 22.03
C GLN A 729 -31.19 11.33 22.10
N PHE A 730 -30.39 10.46 22.72
CA PHE A 730 -30.59 9.00 22.62
C PHE A 730 -31.08 8.37 23.92
N ASN A 731 -30.95 9.06 25.06
CA ASN A 731 -31.40 8.54 26.36
C ASN A 731 -32.02 9.62 27.27
N PRO A 732 -32.94 10.48 26.78
CA PRO A 732 -33.47 11.61 27.56
C PRO A 732 -34.27 11.18 28.80
N HIS A 733 -34.66 9.90 28.87
CA HIS A 733 -35.42 9.31 29.97
C HIS A 733 -34.54 8.52 30.97
N GLY A 734 -33.22 8.65 30.87
CA GLY A 734 -32.29 8.07 31.84
C GLY A 734 -32.43 8.67 33.26
N ALA A 735 -31.69 8.12 34.21
CA ALA A 735 -31.68 8.56 35.61
C ALA A 735 -30.78 9.79 35.88
N GLY A 736 -30.35 10.48 34.83
CA GLY A 736 -29.42 11.62 34.86
C GLY A 736 -28.04 11.26 34.33
N VAL A 737 -27.31 12.30 33.88
CA VAL A 737 -26.00 12.16 33.22
C VAL A 737 -24.89 11.62 34.13
N ALA A 738 -24.98 11.82 35.44
CA ALA A 738 -24.02 11.27 36.39
C ALA A 738 -24.35 9.84 36.83
N ASP A 739 -25.31 9.14 36.22
CA ASP A 739 -25.67 7.76 36.54
C ASP A 739 -24.92 6.74 35.67
N CYS A 740 -24.41 5.67 36.30
CA CYS A 740 -23.66 4.62 35.60
C CYS A 740 -24.50 3.86 34.57
N GLY A 741 -25.78 3.59 34.90
CA GLY A 741 -26.72 2.92 34.01
C GLY A 741 -27.08 3.81 32.84
N SER A 742 -27.36 5.10 33.10
CA SER A 742 -27.59 6.10 32.06
C SER A 742 -26.45 6.17 31.06
N PHE A 743 -25.20 6.18 31.53
CA PHE A 743 -24.03 6.27 30.64
C PHE A 743 -23.95 5.08 29.68
N VAL A 744 -24.02 3.85 30.22
CA VAL A 744 -23.97 2.64 29.40
C VAL A 744 -25.14 2.58 28.43
N ALA A 745 -26.35 2.93 28.87
CA ALA A 745 -27.53 2.97 27.99
C ALA A 745 -27.38 4.00 26.86
N THR A 746 -26.87 5.20 27.17
CA THR A 746 -26.58 6.21 26.15
C THR A 746 -25.58 5.70 25.13
N VAL A 747 -24.51 5.00 25.55
CA VAL A 747 -23.55 4.39 24.61
C VAL A 747 -24.23 3.33 23.73
N MET A 748 -25.05 2.46 24.31
CA MET A 748 -25.75 1.39 23.58
C MET A 748 -26.72 1.94 22.53
N HIS A 749 -27.43 3.03 22.85
CA HIS A 749 -28.35 3.68 21.92
C HIS A 749 -27.61 4.49 20.86
N ALA A 750 -26.61 5.30 21.25
CA ALA A 750 -25.88 6.19 20.35
C ALA A 750 -25.00 5.43 19.36
N SER A 751 -24.42 4.29 19.78
CA SER A 751 -23.66 3.42 18.87
C SER A 751 -24.56 2.62 17.91
N GLY A 752 -25.88 2.61 18.15
CA GLY A 752 -26.83 1.76 17.43
C GLY A 752 -26.69 0.26 17.74
N ALA A 753 -25.89 -0.11 18.74
CA ALA A 753 -25.60 -1.51 19.05
C ALA A 753 -26.79 -2.26 19.66
N ASP A 754 -27.53 -1.61 20.56
CA ASP A 754 -28.86 -2.07 20.97
C ASP A 754 -29.74 -0.87 21.32
N PRO A 755 -30.56 -0.36 20.38
CA PRO A 755 -31.47 0.77 20.61
C PRO A 755 -32.56 0.48 21.66
N ASP A 756 -32.79 -0.79 22.01
CA ASP A 756 -33.80 -1.21 22.98
C ASP A 756 -33.21 -1.45 24.39
N TYR A 757 -31.93 -1.12 24.61
CA TYR A 757 -31.27 -1.32 25.90
C TYR A 757 -31.95 -0.49 27.01
N PRO A 758 -32.02 -0.96 28.28
CA PRO A 758 -32.71 -0.20 29.32
C PRO A 758 -32.02 1.13 29.63
N ALA A 759 -32.80 2.22 29.55
CA ALA A 759 -32.38 3.61 29.69
C ALA A 759 -31.56 3.94 30.95
N SER A 760 -31.74 3.18 32.04
CA SER A 760 -30.93 3.23 33.27
C SER A 760 -31.25 2.03 34.15
N SER A 761 -30.76 2.02 35.39
CA SER A 761 -30.87 0.94 36.37
C SER A 761 -30.07 -0.32 36.00
N THR A 762 -29.03 -0.59 36.77
CA THR A 762 -28.18 -1.77 36.63
C THR A 762 -28.97 -3.08 36.79
N SER A 763 -30.01 -3.09 37.63
CA SER A 763 -30.92 -4.24 37.79
C SER A 763 -31.80 -4.46 36.55
N ALA A 764 -32.30 -3.38 35.93
CA ALA A 764 -33.08 -3.46 34.70
C ALA A 764 -32.21 -3.92 33.53
N GLN A 765 -30.98 -3.40 33.44
CA GLN A 765 -29.98 -3.78 32.45
C GLN A 765 -29.58 -5.25 32.57
N GLU A 766 -29.26 -5.73 33.78
CA GLU A 766 -29.00 -7.16 34.00
C GLU A 766 -30.21 -8.03 33.64
N THR A 767 -31.42 -7.62 34.05
CA THR A 767 -32.65 -8.36 33.72
C THR A 767 -32.86 -8.43 32.21
N TYR A 768 -32.59 -7.34 31.50
CA TYR A 768 -32.73 -7.26 30.04
C TYR A 768 -31.74 -8.16 29.32
N VAL A 769 -30.44 -8.07 29.61
CA VAL A 769 -29.42 -8.85 28.91
C VAL A 769 -29.56 -10.35 29.17
N ARG A 770 -30.01 -10.74 30.37
CA ARG A 770 -30.35 -12.15 30.69
C ARG A 770 -31.65 -12.61 30.02
N GLY A 771 -32.59 -11.68 29.81
CA GLY A 771 -33.85 -11.92 29.12
C GLY A 771 -33.72 -12.02 27.59
N HIS A 772 -32.59 -11.57 27.03
CA HIS A 772 -32.29 -11.59 25.59
C HIS A 772 -31.04 -12.43 25.27
N PRO A 773 -31.02 -13.74 25.60
CA PRO A 773 -29.87 -14.62 25.33
C PRO A 773 -29.61 -14.81 23.82
N GLU A 774 -30.55 -14.45 22.95
CA GLU A 774 -30.36 -14.38 21.51
C GLU A 774 -29.47 -13.20 21.08
N LYS A 775 -29.47 -12.10 21.85
CA LYS A 775 -28.63 -10.91 21.60
C LYS A 775 -27.31 -10.95 22.37
N TYR A 776 -27.31 -11.50 23.59
CA TYR A 776 -26.17 -11.40 24.51
C TYR A 776 -25.57 -12.75 24.91
N ASP A 777 -24.24 -12.76 25.03
CA ASP A 777 -23.47 -13.77 25.75
C ASP A 777 -23.16 -13.24 27.16
N VAL A 778 -23.76 -13.86 28.17
CA VAL A 778 -23.65 -13.45 29.57
C VAL A 778 -22.92 -14.53 30.37
N ILE A 779 -21.82 -14.16 31.03
CA ILE A 779 -21.09 -15.03 31.95
C ILE A 779 -21.13 -14.42 33.35
N ASP A 780 -21.55 -15.21 34.34
CA ASP A 780 -21.77 -14.75 35.72
C ASP A 780 -20.48 -14.36 36.46
N LYS A 781 -19.32 -14.82 35.97
CA LYS A 781 -18.03 -14.48 36.55
C LYS A 781 -16.92 -14.59 35.51
N VAL A 782 -16.18 -13.50 35.35
CA VAL A 782 -14.90 -13.50 34.60
C VAL A 782 -13.75 -13.65 35.59
N ASN A 783 -12.77 -14.49 35.25
CA ASN A 783 -11.65 -14.79 36.14
C ASN A 783 -10.47 -13.84 35.94
N GLU A 784 -10.20 -13.42 34.71
CA GLU A 784 -9.07 -12.56 34.36
C GLU A 784 -9.48 -11.44 33.39
N ILE A 785 -8.88 -10.24 33.53
CA ILE A 785 -9.20 -9.07 32.68
C ILE A 785 -8.88 -9.37 31.20
N THR A 786 -7.93 -10.27 30.94
CA THR A 786 -7.57 -10.74 29.59
C THR A 786 -8.69 -11.48 28.86
N ASP A 787 -9.73 -11.91 29.57
CA ASP A 787 -10.91 -12.55 28.96
C ASP A 787 -11.92 -11.50 28.42
N LEU A 788 -11.71 -10.23 28.73
CA LEU A 788 -12.54 -9.11 28.27
C LEU A 788 -12.09 -8.64 26.88
N HIS A 789 -13.07 -8.29 26.04
CA HIS A 789 -12.86 -7.64 24.75
C HIS A 789 -13.45 -6.23 24.77
N PRO A 790 -12.86 -5.26 24.03
CA PRO A 790 -13.44 -3.93 23.89
C PRO A 790 -14.91 -4.01 23.46
N GLY A 791 -15.79 -3.36 24.22
CA GLY A 791 -17.24 -3.38 24.03
C GLY A 791 -17.99 -4.25 25.04
N ASP A 792 -17.28 -5.07 25.83
CA ASP A 792 -17.91 -5.83 26.92
C ASP A 792 -18.50 -4.89 27.97
N ILE A 793 -19.72 -5.20 28.41
CA ILE A 793 -20.42 -4.50 29.49
C ILE A 793 -20.30 -5.33 30.76
N LEU A 794 -19.86 -4.71 31.84
CA LEU A 794 -19.69 -5.35 33.13
C LEU A 794 -20.74 -4.82 34.09
N ILE A 795 -21.56 -5.71 34.66
CA ILE A 795 -22.68 -5.33 35.55
C ILE A 795 -22.55 -6.05 36.90
N VAL A 796 -22.76 -5.33 38.00
CA VAL A 796 -22.88 -5.90 39.35
C VAL A 796 -24.08 -5.31 40.07
N ASN A 797 -24.81 -6.12 40.81
CA ASN A 797 -25.95 -5.70 41.63
C ASN A 797 -25.87 -6.30 43.04
N LYS A 798 -25.94 -5.46 44.08
CA LYS A 798 -26.02 -5.88 45.48
C LYS A 798 -27.39 -5.55 46.08
N GLY A 799 -28.19 -6.59 46.36
CA GLY A 799 -29.56 -6.45 46.84
C GLY A 799 -30.57 -6.18 45.72
N SER A 800 -31.88 -6.30 46.01
CA SER A 800 -32.96 -6.11 45.04
C SER A 800 -33.88 -4.95 45.44
N GLY A 801 -34.27 -4.09 44.49
CA GLY A 801 -35.20 -2.97 44.72
C GLY A 801 -34.55 -1.58 44.62
N ALA A 802 -35.28 -0.54 45.03
CA ALA A 802 -34.84 0.87 44.95
C ALA A 802 -33.60 1.21 45.80
N ASP A 803 -33.22 0.32 46.72
CA ASP A 803 -32.07 0.46 47.62
C ASP A 803 -30.86 -0.40 47.19
N GLY A 804 -30.93 -1.05 46.01
CA GLY A 804 -29.86 -1.90 45.49
C GLY A 804 -28.63 -1.10 45.06
N LEU A 805 -27.46 -1.45 45.60
CA LEU A 805 -26.18 -0.85 45.20
C LEU A 805 -25.64 -1.60 43.99
N GLY A 806 -25.81 -1.03 42.79
CA GLY A 806 -25.29 -1.60 41.54
C GLY A 806 -24.16 -0.79 40.92
N HIS A 807 -23.49 -1.37 39.93
CA HIS A 807 -22.62 -0.66 38.99
C HIS A 807 -22.72 -1.28 37.62
N THR A 808 -22.46 -0.45 36.60
CA THR A 808 -22.23 -0.92 35.25
C THR A 808 -21.16 -0.07 34.59
N TYR A 809 -20.36 -0.67 33.72
CA TYR A 809 -19.37 0.01 32.91
C TYR A 809 -19.03 -0.74 31.62
N ILE A 810 -18.31 -0.08 30.70
CA ILE A 810 -17.85 -0.67 29.44
C ILE A 810 -16.33 -0.86 29.50
N PHE A 811 -15.86 -2.06 29.13
CA PHE A 811 -14.44 -2.31 28.91
C PHE A 811 -14.06 -1.76 27.52
N VAL A 812 -13.08 -0.86 27.48
CA VAL A 812 -12.65 -0.17 26.23
C VAL A 812 -11.30 -0.65 25.71
N GLY A 813 -10.67 -1.60 26.39
CA GLY A 813 -9.30 -2.04 26.10
C GLY A 813 -8.25 -0.99 26.47
N ASN A 814 -6.98 -1.39 26.48
CA ASN A 814 -5.89 -0.58 27.00
C ASN A 814 -5.69 0.75 26.23
N GLN A 815 -5.83 1.87 26.93
CA GLN A 815 -5.65 3.24 26.42
C GLN A 815 -4.35 3.85 26.98
N PRO A 816 -3.28 3.97 26.16
CA PRO A 816 -2.08 4.72 26.53
C PRO A 816 -2.38 6.22 26.72
N PRO A 817 -1.60 6.93 27.55
CA PRO A 817 -0.42 6.46 28.28
C PRO A 817 -0.74 5.89 29.67
N HIS A 818 -1.95 6.09 30.20
CA HIS A 818 -2.32 5.73 31.58
C HIS A 818 -2.77 4.27 31.74
N ASN A 819 -2.83 3.55 30.62
CA ASN A 819 -3.32 2.19 30.52
C ASN A 819 -4.77 2.03 30.99
N TYR A 820 -5.61 3.06 30.90
CA TYR A 820 -7.02 2.95 31.26
C TYR A 820 -7.74 1.99 30.33
N ASP A 821 -8.68 1.21 30.85
CA ASP A 821 -9.34 0.13 30.12
C ASP A 821 -10.85 0.00 30.44
N GLU A 822 -11.37 0.92 31.25
CA GLU A 822 -12.79 1.07 31.60
C GLU A 822 -13.28 2.47 31.23
N ALA A 823 -14.55 2.57 30.81
CA ALA A 823 -15.31 3.82 30.80
C ALA A 823 -16.55 3.70 31.69
N SER A 824 -16.67 4.56 32.71
CA SER A 824 -17.80 4.52 33.66
C SER A 824 -18.17 5.87 34.26
N ALA A 825 -19.46 6.06 34.53
CA ALA A 825 -19.98 7.12 35.40
C ALA A 825 -20.31 6.55 36.79
N SER A 826 -20.52 7.40 37.79
CA SER A 826 -20.87 6.99 39.15
C SER A 826 -21.96 7.87 39.72
N GLN A 827 -23.09 7.24 40.09
CA GLN A 827 -24.34 7.89 40.45
C GLN A 827 -24.13 9.10 41.37
N ASN A 828 -24.41 10.30 40.86
CA ASN A 828 -24.32 11.60 41.54
C ASN A 828 -22.95 11.92 42.17
N SER A 829 -21.90 11.18 41.82
CA SER A 829 -20.55 11.36 42.34
C SER A 829 -19.55 11.70 41.25
N ARG A 830 -19.69 11.12 40.06
CA ARG A 830 -18.72 11.26 38.97
C ARG A 830 -19.42 11.13 37.62
N ALA A 831 -19.14 12.06 36.72
CA ALA A 831 -19.46 11.91 35.32
C ALA A 831 -18.68 10.75 34.69
N ALA A 832 -19.08 10.37 33.47
CA ALA A 832 -18.40 9.33 32.72
C ALA A 832 -16.93 9.69 32.47
N SER A 833 -16.02 8.81 32.87
CA SER A 833 -14.58 9.01 32.70
C SER A 833 -13.86 7.67 32.52
N LEU A 834 -12.65 7.71 31.95
CA LEU A 834 -11.80 6.54 31.86
C LEU A 834 -11.22 6.14 33.22
N GLY A 835 -11.04 4.83 33.40
CA GLY A 835 -10.62 4.21 34.64
C GLY A 835 -9.93 2.86 34.44
N LYS A 836 -9.85 2.10 35.53
CA LYS A 836 -9.23 0.78 35.57
C LYS A 836 -10.28 -0.28 35.88
N ALA A 837 -10.51 -1.17 34.93
CA ALA A 837 -11.48 -2.23 35.04
C ALA A 837 -11.19 -3.14 36.26
N VAL A 838 -12.24 -3.52 36.97
CA VAL A 838 -12.19 -4.45 38.11
C VAL A 838 -13.25 -5.54 37.96
N LEU A 839 -12.86 -6.79 38.18
CA LEU A 839 -13.81 -7.92 38.04
C LEU A 839 -14.67 -8.14 39.28
N ASN A 840 -14.36 -7.46 40.40
CA ASN A 840 -15.16 -7.47 41.62
C ASN A 840 -14.99 -6.16 42.39
N ASP A 841 -15.99 -5.84 43.21
CA ASP A 841 -15.87 -4.83 44.25
C ASP A 841 -16.73 -5.18 45.48
N THR A 842 -16.91 -4.24 46.41
CA THR A 842 -17.71 -4.42 47.64
C THR A 842 -19.18 -4.82 47.41
N ARG A 843 -19.67 -4.74 46.17
CA ARG A 843 -21.01 -5.16 45.71
C ARG A 843 -21.06 -6.61 45.26
N GLY A 844 -19.95 -7.19 44.81
CA GLY A 844 -19.86 -8.57 44.33
C GLY A 844 -18.95 -8.73 43.12
N ASP A 845 -18.99 -9.91 42.51
CA ASP A 845 -18.36 -10.19 41.22
C ASP A 845 -19.21 -9.57 40.10
N TYR A 846 -18.54 -8.97 39.10
CA TYR A 846 -19.22 -8.47 37.91
C TYR A 846 -19.54 -9.63 36.97
N ILE A 847 -20.74 -9.60 36.39
CA ILE A 847 -21.06 -10.41 35.22
C ILE A 847 -20.48 -9.73 33.98
N ARG A 848 -20.04 -10.51 32.99
CA ARG A 848 -19.67 -9.99 31.67
C ARG A 848 -20.79 -10.22 30.70
N VAL A 849 -21.14 -9.17 29.99
CA VAL A 849 -22.14 -9.17 28.93
C VAL A 849 -21.45 -8.77 27.63
N ARG A 850 -21.58 -9.59 26.60
CA ARG A 850 -21.06 -9.31 25.24
C ARG A 850 -22.19 -9.41 24.23
N LEU A 851 -22.25 -8.46 23.30
CA LEU A 851 -23.19 -8.53 22.19
C LEU A 851 -22.72 -9.58 21.17
N LYS A 852 -23.62 -10.46 20.72
CA LYS A 852 -23.32 -11.63 19.89
C LYS A 852 -23.09 -11.39 18.42
#